data_AF-A0A9W7X6P6-F1
#
_entry.id   AF-A0A9W7X6P6-F1
#
_cell.length_a   1.000
_cell.length_b   1.000
_cell.length_c   1.000
_cell.angle_alpha   90.00
_cell.angle_beta   90.00
_cell.angle_gamma   90.00
#
_symmetry.space_group_name_H-M   'P 1'
#
loop_
_entity.id
_entity.type
_entity.pdbx_description
1 polymer ?
#
loop_
_entity_poly.entity_id
_entity_poly.type
_entity_poly.pdbx_seq_one_letter_code
_entity_poly.pdbx_strand_id
1 'polypeptide(L)'
;MTFELPLPLLALLFLVLLPQLCSSWLPAHDDDASVSRSVFPMDGDVAWVVQVSDLHISTYSPERAADLALLGTALRAIRPHLLLVTGDITDAKNQQRTTSRQDENEWVTYKRTIDTIVGRGGIDKTRIFDIRGNHDTYGVPYRGGKLDFFSTYSVNSQLKRLSTISNILLQGDRSYQFLGIDDTMSVGIRFPANLFGHPTDKRIEVVNSELQYWTNHSNAPVMKVVFGHFPMSFTTSSKKGQRYESVFARQSVSAYLCGHLHAKVSKRLWRYHEMRTTDQKSSFWEWELGDWKDSRLMRILAIDGGAVSFIDLTLKQALQTSILVTYPIDSRSMNMLEPERWPVRNDINVLVFSHQVICNVSARVFDSHSDFKVVEEIPLQLVASSSAHRPLFHAKWNAENYKSPSPTRYWLQVFVLDSHGVKLSSDQRPFSVEGKMAIPRRPWLNYLVFEVQWEDMYEALLWSNMAFTFVLLFTPKLLYRFIRRSSSYQRWAVSVLSSPIQQRKACFWLVWFLMEGTRNKAFWLSLVIYVLWLIEMPWFWGCATSENGEIAQMYLSGWSMPFNDGGLTGNKLGNPDVLVITLPFLYLVLVPVTVLIYGLFAEKAIAHLRHSRRIEYSTDSANTLAESTCLLPVVPRALLMKLPDMMASMVIRFCGSWTRRALLFACLVTATIHLKLCSKLMSAYGIVPVALSPPLTWMPLLLLGSAAYCTMLYSD
;
A
#
# COMPACT_ATOMS: atom_id res chain seq x y z
N MET A 1 -43.07 2.57 -37.10
CA MET A 1 -41.64 2.62 -36.70
C MET A 1 -41.58 2.68 -35.19
N THR A 2 -41.52 1.52 -34.55
CA THR A 2 -41.34 1.38 -33.10
C THR A 2 -39.89 1.70 -32.78
N PHE A 3 -39.65 2.79 -32.03
CA PHE A 3 -38.35 3.06 -31.43
C PHE A 3 -38.16 2.05 -30.29
N GLU A 4 -37.58 0.89 -30.58
CA GLU A 4 -37.03 0.05 -29.52
C GLU A 4 -35.82 0.78 -28.92
N LEU A 5 -36.00 1.33 -27.72
CA LEU A 5 -34.87 1.78 -26.92
C LEU A 5 -33.93 0.58 -26.73
N PRO A 6 -32.61 0.72 -26.94
CA PRO A 6 -31.70 -0.37 -26.69
C PRO A 6 -31.79 -0.79 -25.21
N LEU A 7 -31.93 -2.09 -24.96
CA LEU A 7 -31.96 -2.72 -23.63
C LEU A 7 -31.02 -2.09 -22.57
N PRO A 8 -29.74 -1.73 -22.88
CA PRO A 8 -28.86 -1.08 -21.90
C PRO A 8 -29.33 0.31 -21.44
N LEU A 9 -30.02 1.06 -22.29
CA LEU A 9 -30.55 2.38 -21.97
C LEU A 9 -31.79 2.28 -21.05
N LEU A 10 -32.58 1.21 -21.22
CA LEU A 10 -33.74 0.93 -20.38
C LEU A 10 -33.31 0.50 -18.96
N ALA A 11 -32.25 -0.31 -18.86
CA ALA A 11 -31.66 -0.72 -17.59
C ALA A 11 -31.07 0.46 -16.79
N LEU A 12 -30.47 1.43 -17.49
CA LEU A 12 -29.92 2.66 -16.89
C LEU A 12 -31.01 3.59 -16.34
N LEU A 13 -32.15 3.70 -17.02
CA LEU A 13 -33.30 4.51 -16.59
C LEU A 13 -34.01 3.92 -15.36
N PHE A 14 -34.06 2.59 -15.23
CA PHE A 14 -34.67 1.90 -14.09
C PHE A 14 -33.89 2.08 -12.77
N LEU A 15 -32.60 2.41 -12.86
CA LEU A 15 -31.69 2.56 -11.70
C LEU A 15 -31.80 3.90 -10.98
N VAL A 16 -32.39 4.91 -11.63
CA VAL A 16 -32.58 6.25 -11.06
C VAL A 16 -33.76 6.28 -10.05
N LEU A 17 -34.59 5.23 -10.00
CA LEU A 17 -35.86 5.19 -9.27
C LEU A 17 -35.84 4.38 -7.96
N LEU A 18 -34.68 3.90 -7.49
CA LEU A 18 -34.59 3.15 -6.24
C LEU A 18 -34.59 4.10 -5.01
N PRO A 19 -35.52 3.93 -4.05
CA PRO A 19 -35.58 4.79 -2.86
C PRO A 19 -34.41 4.54 -1.92
N GLN A 20 -33.91 5.62 -1.32
CA GLN A 20 -32.90 5.60 -0.25
C GLN A 20 -33.55 5.09 1.04
N LEU A 21 -33.13 3.92 1.51
CA LEU A 21 -33.43 3.45 2.86
C LEU A 21 -32.35 3.98 3.79
N CYS A 22 -32.70 4.96 4.62
CA CYS A 22 -31.85 5.53 5.67
C CYS A 22 -32.25 4.93 7.02
N SER A 23 -31.26 4.45 7.77
CA SER A 23 -31.34 4.25 9.21
C SER A 23 -30.29 5.13 9.87
N SER A 24 -30.60 5.60 11.08
CA SER A 24 -29.85 6.65 11.77
C SER A 24 -28.96 6.07 12.87
N TRP A 25 -27.66 6.38 12.84
CA TRP A 25 -26.77 6.26 13.99
C TRP A 25 -25.91 7.52 14.12
N LEU A 26 -25.68 7.93 15.36
CA LEU A 26 -24.79 9.02 15.74
C LEU A 26 -23.41 8.42 16.09
N PRO A 27 -22.33 8.78 15.38
CA PRO A 27 -20.98 8.42 15.80
C PRO A 27 -20.60 9.19 17.08
N ALA A 28 -19.91 8.50 18.00
CA ALA A 28 -19.31 9.14 19.16
C ALA A 28 -18.15 10.05 18.71
N HIS A 29 -18.01 11.20 19.37
CA HIS A 29 -16.96 12.18 19.11
C HIS A 29 -15.58 11.54 19.36
N ASP A 30 -14.79 11.32 18.30
CA ASP A 30 -13.38 10.96 18.44
C ASP A 30 -12.62 12.21 18.87
N ASP A 31 -12.07 12.21 20.09
CA ASP A 31 -11.31 13.36 20.58
C ASP A 31 -9.87 13.28 20.08
N ASP A 32 -9.73 13.60 18.79
CA ASP A 32 -8.49 13.63 17.98
C ASP A 32 -7.33 14.45 18.58
N ALA A 33 -7.56 15.14 19.70
CA ALA A 33 -6.53 15.91 20.43
C ALA A 33 -6.14 15.31 21.78
N SER A 34 -6.66 14.15 22.16
CA SER A 34 -6.26 13.52 23.41
C SER A 34 -4.80 13.04 23.33
N VAL A 35 -4.03 13.34 24.38
CA VAL A 35 -2.62 12.95 24.51
C VAL A 35 -2.41 12.22 25.82
N SER A 36 -1.87 11.02 25.75
CA SER A 36 -1.35 10.30 26.92
C SER A 36 0.11 10.68 27.14
N ARG A 37 0.47 11.15 28.34
CA ARG A 37 1.86 11.49 28.70
C ARG A 37 2.41 10.49 29.71
N SER A 38 3.64 10.02 29.50
CA SER A 38 4.32 9.10 30.42
C SER A 38 5.78 9.50 30.55
N VAL A 39 6.30 9.45 31.78
CA VAL A 39 7.70 9.74 32.08
C VAL A 39 8.29 8.54 32.80
N PHE A 40 9.44 8.07 32.33
CA PHE A 40 10.13 6.93 32.91
C PHE A 40 11.57 7.29 33.25
N PRO A 41 12.03 6.99 34.48
CA PRO A 41 13.43 7.14 34.82
C PRO A 41 14.28 6.11 34.06
N MET A 42 15.52 6.50 33.81
CA MET A 42 16.55 5.69 33.18
C MET A 42 17.91 5.97 33.83
N ASP A 43 18.74 4.95 33.96
CA ASP A 43 20.12 5.10 34.41
C ASP A 43 21.07 5.41 33.25
N GLY A 44 21.84 6.48 33.39
CA GLY A 44 22.91 6.87 32.46
C GLY A 44 22.43 7.58 31.19
N ASP A 45 23.34 7.60 30.20
CA ASP A 45 23.25 8.39 28.97
C ASP A 45 22.92 7.61 27.69
N VAL A 46 22.55 6.33 27.79
CA VAL A 46 22.25 5.50 26.60
C VAL A 46 20.93 4.79 26.80
N ALA A 47 19.94 5.14 25.98
CA ALA A 47 18.65 4.46 25.93
C ALA A 47 18.64 3.41 24.83
N TRP A 48 17.97 2.30 25.06
CA TRP A 48 17.62 1.35 24.00
C TRP A 48 16.21 0.80 24.18
N VAL A 49 15.53 0.59 23.05
CA VAL A 49 14.13 0.18 22.95
C VAL A 49 14.01 -0.96 21.95
N VAL A 50 12.97 -1.78 22.09
CA VAL A 50 12.63 -2.83 21.14
C VAL A 50 11.37 -2.44 20.38
N GLN A 51 11.36 -2.62 19.06
CA GLN A 51 10.18 -2.45 18.21
C GLN A 51 9.83 -3.80 17.57
N VAL A 52 8.54 -4.13 17.55
CA VAL A 52 7.94 -5.19 16.73
C VAL A 52 6.73 -4.61 15.99
N SER A 53 6.45 -5.11 14.79
CA SER A 53 5.37 -4.63 13.93
C SER A 53 4.69 -5.77 13.19
N ASP A 54 3.45 -5.56 12.74
CA ASP A 54 2.73 -6.46 11.83
C ASP A 54 2.70 -7.89 12.38
N LEU A 55 2.22 -8.00 13.62
CA LEU A 55 2.13 -9.25 14.37
C LEU A 55 1.20 -10.25 13.69
N HIS A 56 0.06 -9.74 13.21
CA HIS A 56 -1.02 -10.51 12.62
C HIS A 56 -1.33 -11.78 13.39
N ILE A 57 -1.54 -11.65 14.71
CA ILE A 57 -2.00 -12.75 15.55
C ILE A 57 -3.26 -13.32 14.92
N SER A 58 -3.29 -14.64 14.72
CA SER A 58 -4.40 -15.28 14.04
C SER A 58 -4.81 -16.60 14.65
N THR A 59 -6.13 -16.79 14.76
CA THR A 59 -6.75 -18.08 15.12
C THR A 59 -6.37 -19.17 14.12
N TYR A 60 -6.11 -18.82 12.85
CA TYR A 60 -5.73 -19.76 11.78
C TYR A 60 -4.22 -19.99 11.67
N SER A 61 -3.41 -19.24 12.40
CA SER A 61 -1.94 -19.33 12.38
C SER A 61 -1.38 -19.12 13.80
N PRO A 62 -1.68 -20.05 14.73
CA PRO A 62 -1.35 -19.91 16.15
C PRO A 62 0.17 -19.84 16.40
N GLU A 63 1.00 -20.34 15.47
CA GLU A 63 2.45 -20.28 15.55
C GLU A 63 2.96 -18.83 15.63
N ARG A 64 2.27 -17.85 15.05
CA ARG A 64 2.69 -16.43 15.11
C ARG A 64 2.74 -15.91 16.55
N ALA A 65 1.72 -16.27 17.34
CA ALA A 65 1.62 -15.91 18.75
C ALA A 65 2.59 -16.73 19.62
N ALA A 66 2.71 -18.03 19.34
CA ALA A 66 3.62 -18.92 20.06
C ALA A 66 5.07 -18.48 19.90
N ASP A 67 5.48 -18.13 18.68
CA ASP A 67 6.81 -17.60 18.40
C ASP A 67 7.00 -16.22 19.05
N LEU A 68 5.97 -15.37 19.07
CA LEU A 68 6.05 -14.04 19.69
C LEU A 68 6.35 -14.13 21.19
N ALA A 69 5.93 -15.20 21.86
CA ALA A 69 6.28 -15.45 23.26
C ALA A 69 7.80 -15.64 23.49
N LEU A 70 8.59 -15.97 22.45
CA LEU A 70 10.06 -15.99 22.52
C LEU A 70 10.64 -14.60 22.80
N LEU A 71 9.92 -13.53 22.44
CA LEU A 71 10.30 -12.16 22.77
C LEU A 71 10.50 -11.99 24.26
N GLY A 72 9.69 -12.66 25.11
CA GLY A 72 9.90 -12.65 26.57
C GLY A 72 11.31 -13.10 26.96
N THR A 73 11.81 -14.19 26.41
CA THR A 73 13.19 -14.64 26.67
C THR A 73 14.24 -13.67 26.12
N ALA A 74 14.02 -13.11 24.93
CA ALA A 74 14.91 -12.11 24.34
C ALA A 74 14.98 -10.83 25.20
N LEU A 75 13.85 -10.34 25.69
CA LEU A 75 13.78 -9.15 26.54
C LEU A 75 14.50 -9.33 27.88
N ARG A 76 14.61 -10.56 28.39
CA ARG A 76 15.39 -10.84 29.60
C ARG A 76 16.89 -10.59 29.39
N ALA A 77 17.40 -10.83 28.19
CA ALA A 77 18.79 -10.51 27.82
C ALA A 77 18.96 -9.05 27.39
N ILE A 78 17.99 -8.49 26.66
CA ILE A 78 18.07 -7.11 26.13
C ILE A 78 17.82 -6.07 27.23
N ARG A 79 16.85 -6.31 28.11
CA ARG A 79 16.33 -5.39 29.13
C ARG A 79 16.09 -3.97 28.59
N PRO A 80 15.20 -3.81 27.59
CA PRO A 80 14.98 -2.50 26.98
C PRO A 80 14.20 -1.56 27.90
N HIS A 81 14.34 -0.26 27.63
CA HIS A 81 13.63 0.80 28.35
C HIS A 81 12.16 0.90 27.94
N LEU A 82 11.86 0.54 26.69
CA LEU A 82 10.52 0.50 26.10
C LEU A 82 10.39 -0.70 25.16
N LEU A 83 9.17 -1.24 25.05
CA LEU A 83 8.75 -2.13 23.98
C LEU A 83 7.66 -1.43 23.17
N LEU A 84 7.89 -1.25 21.88
CA LEU A 84 6.96 -0.62 20.94
C LEU A 84 6.33 -1.69 20.04
N VAL A 85 5.00 -1.72 19.98
CA VAL A 85 4.21 -2.57 19.06
C VAL A 85 3.52 -1.66 18.05
N THR A 86 4.04 -1.60 16.83
CA THR A 86 3.68 -0.57 15.83
C THR A 86 2.56 -0.97 14.88
N GLY A 87 1.51 -1.61 15.41
CA GLY A 87 0.27 -1.89 14.65
C GLY A 87 0.22 -3.24 13.95
N ASP A 88 -0.92 -3.47 13.30
CA ASP A 88 -1.36 -4.73 12.72
C ASP A 88 -1.17 -5.90 13.70
N ILE A 89 -1.76 -5.71 14.89
CA ILE A 89 -1.73 -6.67 15.99
C ILE A 89 -2.45 -7.95 15.59
N THR A 90 -3.62 -7.84 14.96
CA THR A 90 -4.47 -8.97 14.57
C THR A 90 -4.44 -9.23 13.06
N ASP A 91 -4.78 -10.46 12.62
CA ASP A 91 -4.91 -10.75 11.18
C ASP A 91 -6.27 -10.27 10.66
N ALA A 92 -7.31 -10.26 11.50
CA ALA A 92 -8.63 -9.70 11.21
C ALA A 92 -9.21 -10.14 9.85
N LYS A 93 -8.86 -11.34 9.41
CA LYS A 93 -9.21 -11.93 8.11
C LYS A 93 -9.82 -13.30 8.34
N ASN A 94 -10.80 -13.66 7.52
CA ASN A 94 -11.28 -15.03 7.51
C ASN A 94 -10.20 -15.99 7.00
N GLN A 95 -10.40 -17.30 7.21
CA GLN A 95 -9.45 -18.34 6.79
C GLN A 95 -9.08 -18.26 5.31
N GLN A 96 -10.04 -17.95 4.43
CA GLN A 96 -9.85 -17.83 2.99
C GLN A 96 -9.22 -16.49 2.57
N ARG A 97 -9.06 -15.54 3.50
CA ARG A 97 -8.56 -14.17 3.26
C ARG A 97 -9.34 -13.41 2.19
N THR A 98 -10.63 -13.69 2.08
CA THR A 98 -11.55 -13.05 1.14
C THR A 98 -12.36 -11.94 1.77
N THR A 99 -12.40 -11.88 3.10
CA THR A 99 -13.10 -10.84 3.85
C THR A 99 -12.38 -10.52 5.15
N SER A 100 -12.67 -9.36 5.73
CA SER A 100 -12.14 -8.96 7.03
C SER A 100 -13.24 -8.71 8.06
N ARG A 101 -12.92 -9.05 9.31
CA ARG A 101 -13.70 -8.80 10.52
C ARG A 101 -12.79 -8.95 11.72
N GLN A 102 -13.13 -8.27 12.82
CA GLN A 102 -12.47 -8.52 14.09
C GLN A 102 -12.80 -9.92 14.63
N ASP A 103 -11.79 -10.65 15.09
CA ASP A 103 -11.93 -11.91 15.83
C ASP A 103 -11.41 -11.70 17.26
N GLU A 104 -12.31 -11.78 18.23
CA GLU A 104 -12.00 -11.56 19.64
C GLU A 104 -10.95 -12.57 20.16
N ASN A 105 -10.91 -13.79 19.62
CA ASN A 105 -9.91 -14.78 20.02
C ASN A 105 -8.49 -14.35 19.66
N GLU A 106 -8.30 -13.60 18.57
CA GLU A 106 -6.99 -13.04 18.19
C GLU A 106 -6.53 -12.02 19.24
N TRP A 107 -7.43 -11.17 19.72
CA TRP A 107 -7.17 -10.18 20.76
C TRP A 107 -6.91 -10.79 22.14
N VAL A 108 -7.71 -11.80 22.54
CA VAL A 108 -7.49 -12.56 23.77
C VAL A 108 -6.12 -13.27 23.72
N THR A 109 -5.76 -13.81 22.56
CA THR A 109 -4.46 -14.44 22.33
C THR A 109 -3.34 -13.41 22.44
N TYR A 110 -3.47 -12.24 21.80
CA TYR A 110 -2.51 -11.15 21.93
C TYR A 110 -2.26 -10.76 23.39
N LYS A 111 -3.34 -10.50 24.15
CA LYS A 111 -3.26 -10.15 25.56
C LYS A 111 -2.49 -11.20 26.37
N ARG A 112 -2.82 -12.49 26.18
CA ARG A 112 -2.14 -13.61 26.87
C ARG A 112 -0.67 -13.70 26.49
N THR A 113 -0.34 -13.49 25.21
CA THR A 113 1.04 -13.51 24.72
C THR A 113 1.84 -12.36 25.34
N ILE A 114 1.28 -11.15 25.43
CA ILE A 114 1.94 -10.03 26.13
C ILE A 114 2.13 -10.34 27.62
N ASP A 115 1.13 -10.87 28.30
CA ASP A 115 1.25 -11.27 29.72
C ASP A 115 2.38 -12.31 29.90
N THR A 116 2.55 -13.22 28.93
CA THR A 116 3.67 -14.19 28.90
C THR A 116 5.02 -13.50 28.67
N ILE A 117 5.08 -12.51 27.77
CA ILE A 117 6.30 -11.73 27.49
C ILE A 117 6.73 -10.95 28.73
N VAL A 118 5.79 -10.29 29.42
CA VAL A 118 6.02 -9.58 30.68
C VAL A 118 6.57 -10.56 31.73
N GLY A 119 5.90 -11.68 31.94
CA GLY A 119 6.31 -12.67 32.95
C GLY A 119 7.68 -13.30 32.69
N ARG A 120 8.03 -13.58 31.42
CA ARG A 120 9.33 -14.20 31.07
C ARG A 120 10.46 -13.18 30.91
N GLY A 121 10.15 -11.99 30.41
CA GLY A 121 11.11 -10.95 30.10
C GLY A 121 11.43 -10.01 31.25
N GLY A 122 10.54 -9.90 32.23
CA GLY A 122 10.71 -9.01 33.38
C GLY A 122 10.62 -7.52 33.03
N ILE A 123 10.11 -7.19 31.84
CA ILE A 123 9.81 -5.81 31.47
C ILE A 123 8.55 -5.36 32.21
N ASP A 124 8.57 -4.14 32.76
CA ASP A 124 7.37 -3.53 33.32
C ASP A 124 6.34 -3.30 32.22
N LYS A 125 5.12 -3.81 32.42
CA LYS A 125 4.00 -3.67 31.48
C LYS A 125 3.69 -2.21 31.15
N THR A 126 3.93 -1.28 32.09
CA THR A 126 3.76 0.16 31.84
C THR A 126 4.68 0.71 30.75
N ARG A 127 5.80 0.04 30.46
CA ARG A 127 6.80 0.42 29.45
C ARG A 127 6.53 -0.17 28.07
N ILE A 128 5.42 -0.88 27.89
CA ILE A 128 5.00 -1.45 26.60
C ILE A 128 3.96 -0.52 25.99
N PHE A 129 4.14 -0.08 24.75
CA PHE A 129 3.20 0.80 24.04
C PHE A 129 2.78 0.15 22.72
N ASP A 130 1.48 -0.02 22.53
CA ASP A 130 0.89 -0.56 21.32
C ASP A 130 -0.01 0.47 20.62
N ILE A 131 0.09 0.55 19.30
CA ILE A 131 -0.77 1.38 18.45
C ILE A 131 -1.52 0.49 17.47
N ARG A 132 -2.61 0.99 16.90
CA ARG A 132 -3.37 0.27 15.87
C ARG A 132 -2.65 0.33 14.53
N GLY A 133 -2.78 -0.74 13.75
CA GLY A 133 -2.68 -0.70 12.29
C GLY A 133 -4.04 -0.80 11.61
N ASN A 134 -4.05 -0.85 10.28
CA ASN A 134 -5.31 -0.96 9.54
C ASN A 134 -6.07 -2.26 9.85
N HIS A 135 -5.36 -3.38 10.07
CA HIS A 135 -6.01 -4.64 10.41
C HIS A 135 -6.77 -4.58 11.74
N ASP A 136 -6.28 -3.78 12.69
CA ASP A 136 -6.88 -3.63 14.01
C ASP A 136 -8.17 -2.79 13.99
N THR A 137 -8.50 -2.19 12.84
CA THR A 137 -9.74 -1.45 12.61
C THR A 137 -10.67 -2.12 11.61
N TYR A 138 -10.25 -3.19 10.93
CA TYR A 138 -11.10 -3.84 9.94
C TYR A 138 -12.44 -4.28 10.49
N GLY A 139 -13.51 -3.71 9.96
CA GLY A 139 -14.86 -4.07 10.38
C GLY A 139 -15.26 -3.46 11.73
N VAL A 140 -14.63 -2.37 12.15
CA VAL A 140 -14.96 -1.62 13.38
C VAL A 140 -15.77 -0.38 13.01
N PRO A 141 -17.10 -0.35 13.24
CA PRO A 141 -17.94 0.75 12.77
C PRO A 141 -17.61 2.12 13.36
N TYR A 142 -17.17 2.14 14.62
CA TYR A 142 -16.69 3.34 15.29
C TYR A 142 -15.78 2.96 16.46
N ARG A 143 -14.78 3.79 16.74
CA ARG A 143 -13.86 3.66 17.88
C ARG A 143 -14.62 3.69 19.20
N GLY A 144 -14.23 2.84 20.14
CA GLY A 144 -14.91 2.61 21.41
C GLY A 144 -16.21 1.79 21.30
N GLY A 145 -16.60 1.36 20.10
CA GLY A 145 -17.74 0.48 19.88
C GLY A 145 -17.50 -0.96 20.32
N LYS A 146 -18.54 -1.79 20.28
CA LYS A 146 -18.50 -3.20 20.71
C LYS A 146 -17.47 -4.07 19.94
N LEU A 147 -17.13 -3.67 18.73
CA LEU A 147 -16.16 -4.36 17.87
C LEU A 147 -14.75 -3.77 17.98
N ASP A 148 -14.56 -2.66 18.72
CA ASP A 148 -13.23 -2.08 18.97
C ASP A 148 -12.52 -2.83 20.09
N PHE A 149 -11.99 -4.00 19.75
CA PHE A 149 -11.28 -4.86 20.68
C PHE A 149 -9.91 -4.31 21.06
N PHE A 150 -9.30 -3.41 20.28
CA PHE A 150 -8.12 -2.69 20.73
C PHE A 150 -8.43 -1.93 22.03
N SER A 151 -9.54 -1.19 22.08
CA SER A 151 -9.96 -0.45 23.28
C SER A 151 -10.32 -1.34 24.48
N THR A 152 -10.35 -2.67 24.30
CA THR A 152 -10.71 -3.65 25.34
C THR A 152 -9.50 -4.50 25.78
N TYR A 153 -8.66 -4.93 24.85
CA TYR A 153 -7.64 -5.96 25.06
C TYR A 153 -6.20 -5.49 24.90
N SER A 154 -5.95 -4.36 24.24
CA SER A 154 -4.60 -3.82 24.04
C SER A 154 -3.89 -3.56 25.37
N VAL A 155 -2.57 -3.44 25.35
CA VAL A 155 -1.80 -3.06 26.54
C VAL A 155 -2.17 -1.64 26.96
N ASN A 156 -2.28 -0.74 25.99
CA ASN A 156 -2.69 0.63 26.22
C ASN A 156 -4.08 0.75 26.85
N SER A 157 -5.07 -0.03 26.40
CA SER A 157 -6.40 -0.04 27.01
C SER A 157 -6.38 -0.53 28.46
N GLN A 158 -5.64 -1.60 28.76
CA GLN A 158 -5.46 -2.11 30.12
C GLN A 158 -4.83 -1.09 31.07
N LEU A 159 -4.06 -0.15 30.54
CA LEU A 159 -3.41 0.95 31.28
C LEU A 159 -4.15 2.28 31.14
N LYS A 160 -5.36 2.29 30.56
CA LYS A 160 -6.18 3.49 30.32
C LYS A 160 -5.51 4.56 29.45
N ARG A 161 -4.63 4.15 28.53
CA ARG A 161 -3.93 5.00 27.55
C ARG A 161 -4.59 4.91 26.16
N LEU A 162 -5.84 5.33 26.05
CA LEU A 162 -6.63 5.21 24.80
C LEU A 162 -6.45 6.40 23.83
N SER A 163 -5.62 7.37 24.17
CA SER A 163 -5.30 8.50 23.31
C SER A 163 -4.61 8.07 22.02
N THR A 164 -4.93 8.75 20.92
CA THR A 164 -4.28 8.52 19.61
C THR A 164 -2.83 8.99 19.59
N ILE A 165 -2.43 9.82 20.55
CA ILE A 165 -1.07 10.33 20.69
C ILE A 165 -0.53 9.90 22.06
N SER A 166 0.64 9.27 22.05
CA SER A 166 1.36 8.87 23.27
C SER A 166 2.72 9.57 23.32
N ASN A 167 2.88 10.54 24.23
CA ASN A 167 4.15 11.23 24.47
C ASN A 167 4.88 10.58 25.65
N ILE A 168 6.08 10.06 25.39
CA ILE A 168 6.85 9.25 26.32
C ILE A 168 8.22 9.91 26.51
N LEU A 169 8.57 10.25 27.73
CA LEU A 169 9.88 10.79 28.07
C LEU A 169 10.68 9.75 28.85
N LEU A 170 11.85 9.38 28.32
CA LEU A 170 12.89 8.69 29.10
C LEU A 170 13.81 9.73 29.71
N GLN A 171 13.91 9.74 31.04
CA GLN A 171 14.68 10.73 31.79
C GLN A 171 15.85 10.06 32.51
N GLY A 172 17.07 10.31 32.02
CA GLY A 172 18.32 9.98 32.71
C GLY A 172 19.22 11.22 32.80
N ASP A 173 20.52 11.03 32.60
CA ASP A 173 21.49 12.14 32.45
C ASP A 173 21.14 13.03 31.25
N ARG A 174 20.51 12.42 30.23
CA ARG A 174 19.86 13.09 29.09
C ARG A 174 18.40 12.65 29.00
N SER A 175 17.58 13.50 28.38
CA SER A 175 16.17 13.23 28.12
C SER A 175 15.92 12.84 26.67
N TYR A 176 15.14 11.80 26.47
CA TYR A 176 14.77 11.29 25.14
C TYR A 176 13.25 11.19 25.02
N GLN A 177 12.71 11.77 23.96
CA GLN A 177 11.29 11.78 23.67
C GLN A 177 10.95 10.73 22.62
N PHE A 178 9.96 9.90 22.93
CA PHE A 178 9.28 9.02 21.99
C PHE A 178 7.83 9.48 21.83
N LEU A 179 7.35 9.60 20.59
CA LEU A 179 5.97 9.99 20.31
C LEU A 179 5.29 8.91 19.45
N GLY A 180 4.26 8.27 19.98
CA GLY A 180 3.42 7.32 19.25
C GLY A 180 2.21 7.99 18.62
N ILE A 181 1.89 7.63 17.37
CA ILE A 181 0.75 8.17 16.62
C ILE A 181 -0.12 7.02 16.09
N ASP A 182 -1.42 7.05 16.42
CA ASP A 182 -2.46 6.21 15.83
C ASP A 182 -3.21 7.01 14.75
N ASP A 183 -2.84 6.76 13.49
CA ASP A 183 -3.45 7.39 12.31
C ASP A 183 -4.59 6.59 11.68
N THR A 184 -5.11 5.58 12.39
CA THR A 184 -6.27 4.86 11.89
C THR A 184 -7.52 5.74 11.88
N MET A 185 -8.39 5.51 10.89
CA MET A 185 -9.70 6.16 10.87
C MET A 185 -10.54 5.73 12.08
N SER A 186 -11.37 6.63 12.57
CA SER A 186 -12.37 6.33 13.62
C SER A 186 -13.40 5.29 13.16
N VAL A 187 -13.65 5.22 11.85
CA VAL A 187 -14.49 4.24 11.16
C VAL A 187 -13.61 3.29 10.35
N GLY A 188 -13.62 2.02 10.72
CA GLY A 188 -12.82 0.99 10.11
C GLY A 188 -13.51 0.29 8.94
N ILE A 189 -13.13 0.65 7.72
CA ILE A 189 -13.63 0.01 6.50
C ILE A 189 -13.01 -1.38 6.36
N ARG A 190 -13.79 -2.34 5.86
CA ARG A 190 -13.35 -3.71 5.61
C ARG A 190 -12.40 -3.78 4.41
N PHE A 191 -11.56 -4.82 4.42
CA PHE A 191 -10.70 -5.21 3.32
C PHE A 191 -11.52 -5.45 2.05
N PRO A 192 -11.06 -5.05 0.85
CA PRO A 192 -9.70 -4.61 0.55
C PRO A 192 -9.38 -3.12 0.79
N ALA A 193 -10.33 -2.28 1.17
CA ALA A 193 -10.06 -0.87 1.50
C ALA A 193 -9.42 -0.74 2.91
N ASN A 194 -9.16 0.50 3.34
CA ASN A 194 -8.49 0.86 4.60
C ASN A 194 -7.03 0.35 4.65
N LEU A 195 -6.20 0.96 3.82
CA LEU A 195 -4.76 0.75 3.67
C LEU A 195 -3.95 1.97 4.15
N PHE A 196 -4.54 3.16 4.19
CA PHE A 196 -3.84 4.41 4.49
C PHE A 196 -4.04 4.86 5.94
N GLY A 197 -3.04 5.56 6.48
CA GLY A 197 -3.19 6.40 7.66
C GLY A 197 -3.86 7.71 7.29
N HIS A 198 -4.81 8.17 8.11
CA HIS A 198 -5.64 9.36 7.88
C HIS A 198 -5.46 10.36 9.01
N PRO A 199 -4.41 11.20 8.98
CA PRO A 199 -4.22 12.24 9.97
C PRO A 199 -5.22 13.38 9.79
N THR A 200 -5.73 13.91 10.90
CA THR A 200 -6.57 15.12 10.88
C THR A 200 -5.73 16.36 11.14
N ASP A 201 -6.22 17.53 10.69
CA ASP A 201 -5.52 18.81 10.93
C ASP A 201 -5.23 19.01 12.42
N LYS A 202 -6.21 18.68 13.28
CA LYS A 202 -6.12 18.77 14.74
C LYS A 202 -5.02 17.84 15.27
N ARG A 203 -4.92 16.61 14.76
CA ARG A 203 -3.88 15.65 15.18
C ARG A 203 -2.49 16.13 14.80
N ILE A 204 -2.30 16.64 13.58
CA ILE A 204 -1.02 17.19 13.12
C ILE A 204 -0.59 18.38 13.99
N GLU A 205 -1.53 19.27 14.32
CA GLU A 205 -1.29 20.42 15.21
C GLU A 205 -0.86 19.98 16.61
N VAL A 206 -1.56 19.01 17.21
CA VAL A 206 -1.22 18.47 18.53
C VAL A 206 0.15 17.79 18.51
N VAL A 207 0.45 16.96 17.51
CA VAL A 207 1.77 16.35 17.32
C VAL A 207 2.87 17.41 17.25
N ASN A 208 2.66 18.47 16.48
CA ASN A 208 3.61 19.59 16.40
C ASN A 208 3.81 20.25 17.78
N SER A 209 2.73 20.47 18.54
CA SER A 209 2.80 21.08 19.88
C SER A 209 3.56 20.20 20.89
N GLU A 210 3.33 18.87 20.88
CA GLU A 210 4.00 17.93 21.78
C GLU A 210 5.49 17.78 21.47
N LEU A 211 5.87 17.86 20.18
CA LEU A 211 7.27 17.87 19.76
C LEU A 211 7.95 19.20 20.11
N GLN A 212 7.22 20.33 20.05
CA GLN A 212 7.78 21.64 20.37
C GLN A 212 7.93 21.86 21.89
N TYR A 213 7.03 21.29 22.70
CA TYR A 213 6.98 21.49 24.14
C TYR A 213 8.35 21.33 24.81
N TRP A 214 9.03 20.20 24.58
CA TRP A 214 10.32 19.92 25.21
C TRP A 214 11.48 20.74 24.64
N THR A 215 11.39 21.19 23.39
CA THR A 215 12.38 22.12 22.83
C THR A 215 12.34 23.47 23.53
N ASN A 216 11.17 23.92 23.97
CA ASN A 216 11.03 25.21 24.66
C ASN A 216 11.30 25.14 26.17
N HIS A 217 11.14 23.96 26.79
CA HIS A 217 11.19 23.80 28.25
C HIS A 217 12.42 23.05 28.76
N SER A 218 13.32 22.62 27.88
CA SER A 218 14.58 21.96 28.26
C SER A 218 15.78 22.82 27.85
N ASN A 219 16.70 23.03 28.80
CA ASN A 219 17.98 23.71 28.53
C ASN A 219 18.97 22.80 27.76
N ALA A 220 18.69 21.51 27.68
CA ALA A 220 19.48 20.53 26.93
C ALA A 220 18.70 20.02 25.70
N PRO A 221 19.37 19.73 24.58
CA PRO A 221 18.71 19.19 23.40
C PRO A 221 18.07 17.83 23.71
N VAL A 222 16.78 17.70 23.40
CA VAL A 222 16.00 16.46 23.57
C VAL A 222 15.97 15.72 22.24
N MET A 223 16.47 14.49 22.24
CA MET A 223 16.36 13.61 21.06
C MET A 223 14.91 13.18 20.88
N LYS A 224 14.39 13.25 19.65
CA LYS A 224 12.99 12.89 19.35
C LYS A 224 12.92 11.75 18.35
N VAL A 225 12.21 10.69 18.71
CA VAL A 225 11.86 9.57 17.84
C VAL A 225 10.34 9.48 17.80
N VAL A 226 9.78 9.39 16.60
CA VAL A 226 8.33 9.22 16.40
C VAL A 226 8.08 7.79 15.92
N PHE A 227 6.97 7.19 16.29
CA PHE A 227 6.54 5.90 15.76
C PHE A 227 5.06 5.90 15.40
N GLY A 228 4.73 5.22 14.32
CA GLY A 228 3.40 5.02 13.80
C GLY A 228 3.31 3.67 13.09
N HIS A 229 2.16 3.37 12.50
CA HIS A 229 2.01 2.15 11.71
C HIS A 229 2.35 2.39 10.24
N PHE A 230 1.74 3.42 9.65
CA PHE A 230 1.81 3.67 8.21
C PHE A 230 3.11 4.37 7.81
N PRO A 231 3.79 3.91 6.75
CA PRO A 231 4.81 4.69 6.05
C PRO A 231 4.24 6.02 5.54
N MET A 232 5.13 6.98 5.33
CA MET A 232 4.76 8.28 4.75
C MET A 232 4.15 8.14 3.35
N SER A 233 4.56 7.13 2.57
CA SER A 233 3.95 6.83 1.26
C SER A 233 2.49 6.36 1.33
N PHE A 234 2.06 5.86 2.49
CA PHE A 234 0.70 5.37 2.79
C PHE A 234 0.02 6.19 3.91
N THR A 235 0.47 7.42 4.12
CA THR A 235 -0.20 8.39 5.01
C THR A 235 -0.79 9.48 4.15
N THR A 236 -2.07 9.84 4.36
CA THR A 236 -2.75 10.86 3.56
C THR A 236 -2.46 12.27 4.06
N SER A 237 -2.69 13.24 3.17
CA SER A 237 -2.81 14.64 3.52
C SER A 237 -4.10 14.87 4.32
N SER A 238 -3.98 15.64 5.38
CA SER A 238 -5.14 16.14 6.13
C SER A 238 -6.04 17.05 5.26
N LYS A 239 -7.21 17.44 5.77
CA LYS A 239 -8.19 18.25 5.03
C LYS A 239 -7.62 19.60 4.53
N LYS A 240 -6.68 20.21 5.25
CA LYS A 240 -5.97 21.44 4.81
C LYS A 240 -4.73 21.17 3.95
N GLY A 241 -4.48 19.93 3.56
CA GLY A 241 -3.28 19.54 2.79
C GLY A 241 -2.00 19.47 3.64
N GLN A 242 -2.11 19.37 4.97
CA GLN A 242 -0.94 19.24 5.84
C GLN A 242 -0.51 17.79 5.97
N ARG A 243 0.81 17.58 6.11
CA ARG A 243 1.42 16.27 6.33
C ARG A 243 2.54 16.31 7.38
N TYR A 244 2.81 15.16 7.99
CA TYR A 244 3.78 15.03 9.08
C TYR A 244 5.22 15.30 8.70
N GLU A 245 5.63 15.04 7.46
CA GLU A 245 7.02 15.21 7.00
C GLU A 245 7.52 16.63 7.30
N SER A 246 6.66 17.63 7.07
CA SER A 246 6.92 19.05 7.38
C SER A 246 7.13 19.33 8.87
N VAL A 247 6.31 18.71 9.71
CA VAL A 247 6.38 18.85 11.17
C VAL A 247 7.63 18.15 11.70
N PHE A 248 7.91 16.93 11.23
CA PHE A 248 9.03 16.12 11.71
C PHE A 248 10.37 16.76 11.36
N ALA A 249 10.52 17.25 10.12
CA ALA A 249 11.72 17.97 9.72
C ALA A 249 11.90 19.26 10.55
N ARG A 250 10.85 20.09 10.66
CA ARG A 250 10.90 21.36 11.41
C ARG A 250 11.21 21.18 12.90
N GLN A 251 10.72 20.11 13.51
CA GLN A 251 10.93 19.83 14.94
C GLN A 251 12.18 18.99 15.23
N SER A 252 13.06 18.79 14.23
CA SER A 252 14.30 18.01 14.33
C SER A 252 14.08 16.59 14.85
N VAL A 253 13.00 15.94 14.39
CA VAL A 253 12.80 14.50 14.64
C VAL A 253 13.95 13.73 14.02
N SER A 254 14.58 12.83 14.77
CA SER A 254 15.71 12.08 14.23
C SER A 254 15.28 10.89 13.39
N ALA A 255 14.23 10.20 13.83
CA ALA A 255 13.68 9.06 13.11
C ALA A 255 12.16 8.92 13.32
N TYR A 256 11.47 8.51 12.26
CA TYR A 256 10.10 7.98 12.26
C TYR A 256 10.16 6.46 12.04
N LEU A 257 9.60 5.69 12.97
CA LEU A 257 9.54 4.23 12.92
C LEU A 257 8.15 3.79 12.45
N CYS A 258 8.09 2.90 11.46
CA CYS A 258 6.83 2.38 10.91
C CYS A 258 6.88 0.88 10.57
N GLY A 259 5.75 0.33 10.11
CA GLY A 259 5.57 -1.04 9.65
C GLY A 259 4.79 -1.11 8.33
N HIS A 260 3.73 -1.93 8.26
CA HIS A 260 2.71 -2.00 7.21
C HIS A 260 3.14 -2.67 5.88
N LEU A 261 4.39 -2.50 5.41
CA LEU A 261 4.80 -2.99 4.08
C LEU A 261 5.28 -4.44 4.06
N HIS A 262 5.64 -4.97 5.23
CA HIS A 262 6.18 -6.30 5.42
C HIS A 262 7.53 -6.50 4.72
N ALA A 263 8.27 -7.52 5.18
CA ALA A 263 9.59 -7.86 4.64
C ALA A 263 9.55 -8.49 3.23
N LYS A 264 8.36 -8.78 2.67
CA LYS A 264 8.21 -9.28 1.29
C LYS A 264 8.62 -8.24 0.25
N VAL A 265 8.41 -6.95 0.54
CA VAL A 265 8.87 -5.87 -0.34
C VAL A 265 10.39 -5.74 -0.21
N SER A 266 10.87 -5.54 1.01
CA SER A 266 12.30 -5.51 1.35
C SER A 266 12.45 -5.61 2.86
N LYS A 267 13.54 -6.21 3.34
CA LYS A 267 13.93 -6.17 4.76
C LYS A 267 14.66 -4.89 5.17
N ARG A 268 14.93 -4.01 4.21
CA ARG A 268 15.68 -2.77 4.38
C ARG A 268 14.97 -1.65 3.64
N LEU A 269 13.99 -1.04 4.31
CA LEU A 269 13.23 0.11 3.84
C LEU A 269 13.49 1.28 4.79
N TRP A 270 14.42 2.12 4.38
CA TRP A 270 14.80 3.35 5.10
C TRP A 270 14.56 4.50 4.15
N ARG A 271 14.25 5.71 4.54
CA ARG A 271 14.10 6.86 3.65
C ARG A 271 14.63 8.09 4.35
N TYR A 272 15.46 8.86 3.66
CA TYR A 272 15.94 10.13 4.17
C TYR A 272 15.05 11.23 3.60
N HIS A 273 14.38 11.96 4.48
CA HIS A 273 13.55 13.10 4.11
C HIS A 273 14.36 14.37 4.28
N GLU A 274 14.52 15.13 3.20
CA GLU A 274 15.18 16.44 3.21
C GLU A 274 14.18 17.52 2.82
N MET A 275 14.04 18.53 3.66
CA MET A 275 13.23 19.71 3.40
C MET A 275 14.12 20.95 3.41
N ARG A 276 13.97 21.76 2.35
CA ARG A 276 14.68 23.02 2.19
C ARG A 276 13.69 24.16 2.30
N THR A 277 13.88 25.02 3.29
CA THR A 277 13.31 26.37 3.30
C THR A 277 14.40 27.35 2.85
N THR A 278 14.02 28.62 2.62
CA THR A 278 14.95 29.69 2.21
C THR A 278 16.15 29.83 3.15
N ASP A 279 15.96 29.54 4.43
CA ASP A 279 16.93 29.83 5.48
C ASP A 279 17.44 28.60 6.25
N GLN A 280 16.80 27.42 6.10
CA GLN A 280 17.14 26.21 6.86
C GLN A 280 16.96 24.92 6.04
N LYS A 281 17.98 24.04 6.12
CA LYS A 281 17.88 22.64 5.69
C LYS A 281 17.51 21.80 6.91
N SER A 282 16.40 21.09 6.82
CA SER A 282 15.89 20.21 7.87
C SER A 282 15.65 18.81 7.32
N SER A 283 15.75 17.80 8.18
CA SER A 283 15.72 16.41 7.72
C SER A 283 15.48 15.42 8.83
N PHE A 284 14.94 14.26 8.46
CA PHE A 284 14.74 13.12 9.35
C PHE A 284 14.85 11.81 8.59
N TRP A 285 15.07 10.71 9.32
CA TRP A 285 14.99 9.37 8.76
C TRP A 285 13.61 8.75 8.97
N GLU A 286 13.14 7.98 8.01
CA GLU A 286 12.01 7.07 8.14
C GLU A 286 12.55 5.64 8.03
N TRP A 287 12.18 4.76 8.96
CA TRP A 287 12.61 3.37 9.00
C TRP A 287 11.42 2.43 9.15
N GLU A 288 11.07 1.73 8.08
CA GLU A 288 10.12 0.63 8.15
C GLU A 288 10.81 -0.61 8.74
N LEU A 289 10.08 -1.30 9.61
CA LEU A 289 10.45 -2.60 10.14
C LEU A 289 9.59 -3.65 9.46
N GLY A 290 10.24 -4.64 8.84
CA GLY A 290 9.54 -5.77 8.25
C GLY A 290 8.75 -6.59 9.27
N ASP A 291 7.82 -7.39 8.78
CA ASP A 291 6.78 -8.01 9.59
C ASP A 291 7.25 -9.10 10.57
N TRP A 292 6.51 -9.21 11.67
CA TRP A 292 6.58 -10.39 12.52
C TRP A 292 5.87 -11.60 11.87
N LYS A 293 4.73 -11.38 11.19
CA LYS A 293 3.83 -12.40 10.61
C LYS A 293 4.47 -13.57 9.87
N ASP A 294 5.42 -13.29 8.99
CA ASP A 294 6.12 -14.25 8.14
C ASP A 294 7.62 -14.25 8.45
N SER A 295 8.20 -13.09 8.81
CA SER A 295 9.64 -12.93 8.95
C SER A 295 10.17 -12.95 10.40
N ARG A 296 9.30 -12.82 11.41
CA ARG A 296 9.67 -12.77 12.85
C ARG A 296 10.72 -11.69 13.15
N LEU A 297 10.61 -10.54 12.48
CA LEU A 297 11.56 -9.45 12.64
C LEU A 297 11.24 -8.62 13.88
N MET A 298 12.29 -8.19 14.56
CA MET A 298 12.25 -7.19 15.62
C MET A 298 13.41 -6.22 15.43
N ARG A 299 13.27 -4.99 15.90
CA ARG A 299 14.33 -3.99 15.90
C ARG A 299 14.78 -3.69 17.32
N ILE A 300 16.08 -3.59 17.54
CA ILE A 300 16.64 -2.94 18.72
C ILE A 300 17.19 -1.59 18.27
N LEU A 301 16.65 -0.51 18.83
CA LEU A 301 17.07 0.86 18.56
C LEU A 301 17.76 1.43 19.80
N ALA A 302 18.85 2.16 19.62
CA ALA A 302 19.58 2.82 20.69
C ALA A 302 19.84 4.30 20.38
N ILE A 303 19.79 5.11 21.43
CA ILE A 303 20.11 6.54 21.43
C ILE A 303 21.29 6.73 22.38
N ASP A 304 22.41 7.21 21.85
CA ASP A 304 23.68 7.38 22.56
C ASP A 304 24.26 8.76 22.24
N GLY A 305 24.23 9.68 23.22
CA GLY A 305 24.91 10.98 23.09
C GLY A 305 24.57 11.78 21.83
N GLY A 306 23.33 11.67 21.34
CA GLY A 306 22.86 12.34 20.11
C GLY A 306 22.91 11.48 18.84
N ALA A 307 23.43 10.26 18.89
CA ALA A 307 23.38 9.30 17.80
C ALA A 307 22.19 8.35 17.94
N VAL A 308 21.45 8.11 16.85
CA VAL A 308 20.37 7.11 16.80
C VAL A 308 20.80 5.97 15.89
N SER A 309 20.89 4.76 16.45
CA SER A 309 21.35 3.56 15.78
C SER A 309 20.34 2.42 15.98
N PHE A 310 20.37 1.42 15.11
CA PHE A 310 19.50 0.26 15.26
C PHE A 310 20.09 -0.99 14.59
N ILE A 311 19.57 -2.15 14.98
CA ILE A 311 19.74 -3.43 14.30
C ILE A 311 18.40 -4.13 14.19
N ASP A 312 18.19 -4.82 13.06
CA ASP A 312 17.01 -5.65 12.81
C ASP A 312 17.40 -7.13 12.93
N LEU A 313 16.65 -7.88 13.73
CA LEU A 313 16.95 -9.26 14.12
C LEU A 313 15.77 -10.16 13.80
N THR A 314 16.05 -11.41 13.41
CA THR A 314 15.03 -12.45 13.22
C THR A 314 14.96 -13.34 14.46
N LEU A 315 13.81 -13.36 15.13
CA LEU A 315 13.61 -14.13 16.36
C LEU A 315 12.75 -15.38 16.12
N LYS A 316 13.38 -16.42 15.53
CA LYS A 316 12.77 -17.74 15.35
C LYS A 316 13.08 -18.74 16.47
N GLN A 317 14.05 -18.40 17.30
CA GLN A 317 14.54 -19.20 18.42
C GLN A 317 15.00 -18.26 19.54
N ALA A 318 15.57 -18.81 20.61
CA ALA A 318 16.17 -18.01 21.68
C ALA A 318 17.17 -16.99 21.10
N LEU A 319 17.21 -15.80 21.72
CA LEU A 319 18.07 -14.71 21.27
C LEU A 319 19.53 -15.15 21.28
N GLN A 320 20.17 -15.11 20.11
CA GLN A 320 21.62 -15.23 19.99
C GLN A 320 22.29 -13.93 20.40
N THR A 321 23.55 -13.98 20.83
CA THR A 321 24.30 -12.78 21.18
C THR A 321 24.22 -11.76 20.05
N SER A 322 23.66 -10.60 20.35
CA SER A 322 23.35 -9.55 19.38
C SER A 322 24.18 -8.31 19.68
N ILE A 323 24.77 -7.74 18.63
CA ILE A 323 25.76 -6.66 18.76
C ILE A 323 25.21 -5.42 18.07
N LEU A 324 24.87 -4.39 18.84
CA LEU A 324 24.43 -3.09 18.36
C LEU A 324 25.54 -2.06 18.62
N VAL A 325 26.21 -1.61 17.57
CA VAL A 325 27.15 -0.51 17.70
C VAL A 325 26.40 0.80 17.71
N THR A 326 26.49 1.53 18.82
CA THR A 326 25.76 2.79 19.03
C THR A 326 26.52 4.00 18.52
N TYR A 327 27.85 3.96 18.58
CA TYR A 327 28.72 4.96 17.99
C TYR A 327 30.08 4.35 17.59
N PRO A 328 30.69 4.76 16.45
CA PRO A 328 30.15 5.65 15.42
C PRO A 328 28.94 5.04 14.69
N ILE A 329 28.10 5.83 14.03
CA ILE A 329 26.87 5.33 13.38
C ILE A 329 27.09 4.85 11.93
N ASP A 330 26.16 4.05 11.40
CA ASP A 330 26.18 3.63 10.00
C ASP A 330 25.87 4.84 9.11
N SER A 331 26.83 5.24 8.28
CA SER A 331 26.68 6.42 7.42
C SER A 331 25.60 6.28 6.35
N ARG A 332 25.01 5.10 6.16
CA ARG A 332 24.01 4.84 5.10
C ARG A 332 22.57 5.01 5.56
N SER A 333 22.30 4.94 6.86
CA SER A 333 20.93 4.74 7.36
C SER A 333 20.63 5.36 8.71
N MET A 334 21.63 5.87 9.42
CA MET A 334 21.48 6.34 10.79
C MET A 334 21.65 7.86 10.88
N ASN A 335 21.22 8.43 12.00
CA ASN A 335 21.24 9.88 12.21
C ASN A 335 22.08 10.28 13.41
N MET A 336 22.67 11.47 13.33
CA MET A 336 23.31 12.17 14.44
C MET A 336 22.66 13.54 14.55
N LEU A 337 22.21 13.89 15.75
CA LEU A 337 21.62 15.20 16.00
C LEU A 337 22.69 16.28 15.89
N GLU A 338 22.47 17.24 14.98
CA GLU A 338 23.30 18.43 14.79
C GLU A 338 24.82 18.15 14.69
N PRO A 339 25.28 17.32 13.74
CA PRO A 339 26.68 16.88 13.68
C PRO A 339 27.66 18.04 13.50
N GLU A 340 27.21 19.18 12.97
CA GLU A 340 28.02 20.39 12.77
C GLU A 340 28.16 21.24 14.04
N ARG A 341 27.29 21.07 15.04
CA ARG A 341 27.29 21.86 16.27
C ARG A 341 28.08 21.22 17.40
N TRP A 342 28.31 19.90 17.33
CA TRP A 342 28.96 19.13 18.39
C TRP A 342 30.34 18.65 17.95
N PRO A 343 31.33 18.63 18.86
CA PRO A 343 32.65 18.10 18.54
C PRO A 343 32.57 16.61 18.17
N VAL A 344 33.44 16.19 17.25
CA VAL A 344 33.59 14.78 16.88
C VAL A 344 33.89 13.96 18.14
N ARG A 345 33.10 12.91 18.39
CA ARG A 345 33.31 12.06 19.56
C ARG A 345 34.50 11.13 19.32
N ASN A 346 35.32 10.97 20.36
CA ASN A 346 36.53 10.14 20.37
C ASN A 346 36.31 8.82 21.11
N ASP A 347 35.17 8.19 20.89
CA ASP A 347 34.83 6.91 21.48
C ASP A 347 34.22 5.92 20.47
N ILE A 348 34.18 4.66 20.88
CA ILE A 348 33.40 3.57 20.28
C ILE A 348 32.53 3.00 21.38
N ASN A 349 31.22 2.96 21.14
CA ASN A 349 30.24 2.41 22.07
C ASN A 349 29.45 1.28 21.40
N VAL A 350 29.28 0.18 22.14
CA VAL A 350 28.62 -1.02 21.65
C VAL A 350 27.75 -1.63 22.75
N LEU A 351 26.50 -1.93 22.43
CA LEU A 351 25.63 -2.75 23.25
C LEU A 351 25.73 -4.22 22.81
N VAL A 352 26.07 -5.12 23.73
CA VAL A 352 26.17 -6.57 23.46
C VAL A 352 25.14 -7.32 24.31
N PHE A 353 24.04 -7.72 23.69
CA PHE A 353 22.95 -8.43 24.37
C PHE A 353 23.20 -9.94 24.30
N SER A 354 23.35 -10.60 25.45
CA SER A 354 23.55 -12.04 25.51
C SER A 354 22.95 -12.67 26.77
N HIS A 355 22.62 -13.96 26.67
CA HIS A 355 22.33 -14.80 27.84
C HIS A 355 23.61 -15.33 28.50
N GLN A 356 24.75 -15.27 27.81
CA GLN A 356 26.04 -15.72 28.31
C GLN A 356 26.89 -14.54 28.78
N VAL A 357 27.86 -14.83 29.65
CA VAL A 357 28.83 -13.82 30.08
C VAL A 357 29.77 -13.51 28.92
N ILE A 358 29.98 -12.23 28.65
CA ILE A 358 30.88 -11.77 27.60
C ILE A 358 32.29 -11.61 28.17
N CYS A 359 33.26 -12.29 27.58
CA CYS A 359 34.65 -12.30 28.03
C CYS A 359 35.51 -11.24 27.35
N ASN A 360 35.32 -11.05 26.03
CA ASN A 360 36.11 -10.10 25.25
C ASN A 360 35.26 -9.47 24.15
N VAL A 361 35.48 -8.18 23.91
CA VAL A 361 34.88 -7.41 22.82
C VAL A 361 35.99 -6.60 22.15
N SER A 362 36.17 -6.76 20.84
CA SER A 362 37.10 -5.94 20.06
C SER A 362 36.42 -5.37 18.83
N ALA A 363 36.75 -4.13 18.48
CA ALA A 363 36.33 -3.47 17.27
C ALA A 363 37.49 -3.44 16.28
N ARG A 364 37.23 -3.85 15.04
CA ARG A 364 38.19 -3.74 13.93
C ARG A 364 37.71 -2.68 12.95
N VAL A 365 38.64 -1.82 12.56
CA VAL A 365 38.43 -0.80 11.54
C VAL A 365 39.08 -1.27 10.24
N PHE A 366 38.37 -1.12 9.13
CA PHE A 366 38.82 -1.50 7.79
C PHE A 366 38.81 -0.29 6.87
N ASP A 367 39.77 -0.20 5.94
CA ASP A 367 39.83 0.86 4.92
C ASP A 367 39.44 0.31 3.54
N SER A 368 38.34 0.79 2.98
CA SER A 368 37.84 0.37 1.67
C SER A 368 38.77 0.78 0.53
N HIS A 369 39.64 1.79 0.71
CA HIS A 369 40.65 2.17 -0.28
C HIS A 369 41.84 1.20 -0.30
N SER A 370 41.97 0.37 0.73
CA SER A 370 43.05 -0.62 0.88
C SER A 370 42.49 -2.03 0.83
N ASP A 371 41.52 -2.30 -0.06
CA ASP A 371 40.83 -3.58 -0.21
C ASP A 371 40.28 -4.15 1.11
N PHE A 372 39.72 -3.29 1.97
CA PHE A 372 39.22 -3.65 3.30
C PHE A 372 40.26 -4.34 4.18
N LYS A 373 41.52 -3.88 4.14
CA LYS A 373 42.53 -4.28 5.14
C LYS A 373 42.18 -3.68 6.51
N VAL A 374 42.44 -4.46 7.57
CA VAL A 374 42.33 -3.99 8.95
C VAL A 374 43.41 -2.94 9.19
N VAL A 375 42.99 -1.74 9.60
CA VAL A 375 43.89 -0.62 9.92
C VAL A 375 44.08 -0.44 11.43
N GLU A 376 43.10 -0.83 12.23
CA GLU A 376 43.19 -0.79 13.69
C GLU A 376 42.30 -1.88 14.31
N GLU A 377 42.74 -2.47 15.42
CA GLU A 377 41.93 -3.30 16.29
C GLU A 377 41.97 -2.71 17.71
N ILE A 378 40.80 -2.35 18.23
CA ILE A 378 40.63 -1.69 19.52
C ILE A 378 39.88 -2.62 20.48
N PRO A 379 40.43 -2.95 21.66
CA PRO A 379 39.68 -3.68 22.68
C PRO A 379 38.69 -2.77 23.42
N LEU A 380 37.48 -3.25 23.69
CA LEU A 380 36.45 -2.52 24.42
C LEU A 380 36.29 -3.07 25.84
N GLN A 381 36.08 -2.17 26.79
CA GLN A 381 35.88 -2.50 28.19
C GLN A 381 34.41 -2.34 28.58
N LEU A 382 33.92 -3.22 29.46
CA LEU A 382 32.58 -3.09 30.01
C LEU A 382 32.48 -1.83 30.88
N VAL A 383 31.47 -1.00 30.63
CA VAL A 383 31.23 0.22 31.40
C VAL A 383 30.64 -0.14 32.76
N ALA A 384 31.35 0.21 33.84
CA ALA A 384 30.85 0.04 35.20
C ALA A 384 29.58 0.88 35.43
N SER A 385 28.53 0.29 35.99
CA SER A 385 27.26 0.94 36.29
C SER A 385 26.76 0.52 37.67
N SER A 386 26.06 1.42 38.36
CA SER A 386 25.30 1.12 39.58
C SER A 386 24.19 0.10 39.33
N SER A 387 23.65 0.05 38.10
CA SER A 387 22.78 -1.02 37.66
C SER A 387 23.62 -2.27 37.37
N ALA A 388 23.30 -3.39 38.01
CA ALA A 388 24.13 -4.60 37.98
C ALA A 388 24.35 -5.21 36.58
N HIS A 389 23.71 -4.69 35.52
CA HIS A 389 23.75 -5.30 34.18
C HIS A 389 23.50 -4.30 33.04
N ARG A 390 24.40 -3.34 32.84
CA ARG A 390 24.42 -2.49 31.63
C ARG A 390 25.32 -3.16 30.56
N PRO A 391 24.78 -3.67 29.43
CA PRO A 391 25.56 -4.41 28.42
C PRO A 391 26.38 -3.48 27.50
N LEU A 392 26.90 -2.36 28.03
CA LEU A 392 27.59 -1.32 27.26
C LEU A 392 29.10 -1.50 27.35
N PHE A 393 29.73 -1.63 26.19
CA PHE A 393 31.17 -1.71 26.01
C PHE A 393 31.68 -0.42 25.38
N HIS A 394 32.78 0.10 25.92
CA HIS A 394 33.35 1.38 25.55
C HIS A 394 34.84 1.25 25.25
N ALA A 395 35.30 1.97 24.24
CA ALA A 395 36.72 2.24 24.02
C ALA A 395 36.92 3.70 23.62
N LYS A 396 38.08 4.26 23.99
CA LYS A 396 38.56 5.51 23.42
C LYS A 396 39.38 5.22 22.16
N TRP A 397 39.27 6.10 21.19
CA TRP A 397 40.09 6.07 19.97
C TRP A 397 40.38 7.50 19.49
N ASN A 398 41.23 7.65 18.48
CA ASN A 398 41.44 8.94 17.84
C ASN A 398 40.59 9.05 16.57
N ALA A 399 39.42 9.68 16.66
CA ALA A 399 38.49 9.81 15.54
C ALA A 399 39.07 10.64 14.37
N GLU A 400 40.05 11.52 14.63
CA GLU A 400 40.71 12.33 13.60
C GLU A 400 41.39 11.47 12.52
N ASN A 401 41.90 10.29 12.88
CA ASN A 401 42.50 9.33 11.95
C ASN A 401 41.49 8.83 10.89
N TYR A 402 40.20 8.94 11.21
CA TYR A 402 39.10 8.39 10.44
C TYR A 402 38.26 9.45 9.71
N LYS A 403 38.74 10.70 9.67
CA LYS A 403 38.14 11.74 8.82
C LYS A 403 38.36 11.42 7.34
N SER A 404 37.33 11.62 6.53
CA SER A 404 37.41 11.34 5.10
C SER A 404 36.37 12.14 4.31
N PRO A 405 36.69 12.59 3.09
CA PRO A 405 35.67 13.10 2.18
C PRO A 405 34.63 12.02 1.81
N SER A 406 35.00 10.74 1.83
CA SER A 406 34.10 9.64 1.50
C SER A 406 33.42 9.08 2.77
N PRO A 407 32.08 9.18 2.91
CA PRO A 407 31.33 8.66 4.05
C PRO A 407 31.36 7.13 4.19
N THR A 408 31.90 6.41 3.20
CA THR A 408 31.98 4.93 3.19
C THR A 408 33.41 4.42 3.06
N ARG A 409 34.42 5.25 3.37
CA ARG A 409 35.82 4.80 3.33
C ARG A 409 36.13 3.81 4.46
N TYR A 410 35.82 4.19 5.70
CA TYR A 410 36.13 3.38 6.86
C TYR A 410 34.93 2.54 7.28
N TRP A 411 35.20 1.29 7.65
CA TRP A 411 34.21 0.32 8.06
C TRP A 411 34.55 -0.25 9.42
N LEU A 412 33.53 -0.54 10.21
CA LEU A 412 33.66 -1.09 11.55
C LEU A 412 33.00 -2.46 11.60
N GLN A 413 33.66 -3.41 12.25
CA GLN A 413 33.08 -4.68 12.65
C GLN A 413 33.49 -5.01 14.08
N VAL A 414 32.54 -5.44 14.89
CA VAL A 414 32.79 -5.79 16.29
C VAL A 414 32.77 -7.30 16.45
N PHE A 415 33.75 -7.83 17.17
CA PHE A 415 33.93 -9.23 17.49
C PHE A 415 33.71 -9.43 18.99
N VAL A 416 33.00 -10.50 19.33
CA VAL A 416 32.64 -10.84 20.71
C VAL A 416 33.04 -12.29 20.97
N LEU A 417 33.62 -12.53 22.14
CA LEU A 417 33.91 -13.85 22.69
C LEU A 417 33.10 -14.02 23.97
N ASP A 418 32.28 -15.08 24.03
CA ASP A 418 31.54 -15.42 25.24
C ASP A 418 32.31 -16.40 26.15
N SER A 419 31.74 -16.67 27.33
CA SER A 419 32.27 -17.59 28.33
C SER A 419 32.31 -19.05 27.90
N HIS A 420 31.59 -19.42 26.85
CA HIS A 420 31.63 -20.76 26.26
C HIS A 420 32.65 -20.87 25.10
N GLY A 421 33.39 -19.80 24.81
CA GLY A 421 34.37 -19.76 23.74
C GLY A 421 33.77 -19.52 22.36
N VAL A 422 32.48 -19.20 22.26
CA VAL A 422 31.81 -18.89 20.98
C VAL A 422 32.25 -17.50 20.54
N LYS A 423 32.73 -17.43 19.30
CA LYS A 423 33.12 -16.18 18.63
C LYS A 423 32.00 -15.74 17.70
N LEU A 424 31.53 -14.51 17.88
CA LEU A 424 30.49 -13.89 17.07
C LEU A 424 30.96 -12.53 16.58
N SER A 425 30.41 -12.05 15.47
CA SER A 425 30.72 -10.74 14.93
C SER A 425 29.48 -10.01 14.46
N SER A 426 29.50 -8.68 14.55
CA SER A 426 28.48 -7.83 13.93
C SER A 426 28.58 -7.88 12.40
N ASP A 427 27.57 -7.34 11.74
CA ASP A 427 27.71 -6.96 10.33
C ASP A 427 28.84 -5.92 10.19
N GLN A 428 29.63 -6.04 9.13
CA GLN A 428 30.60 -5.03 8.74
C GLN A 428 29.84 -3.85 8.11
N ARG A 429 30.04 -2.63 8.62
CA ARG A 429 29.30 -1.45 8.16
C ARG A 429 30.19 -0.21 8.05
N PRO A 430 29.92 0.71 7.09
CA PRO A 430 30.66 1.94 6.97
C PRO A 430 30.28 2.91 8.08
N PHE A 431 31.20 3.81 8.42
CA PHE A 431 30.90 4.91 9.32
C PHE A 431 31.58 6.21 8.85
N SER A 432 31.06 7.33 9.32
CA SER A 432 31.72 8.63 9.21
C SER A 432 31.70 9.31 10.57
N VAL A 433 32.90 9.63 11.09
CA VAL A 433 33.05 10.36 12.36
C VAL A 433 32.55 11.80 12.25
N GLU A 434 32.48 12.34 11.03
CA GLU A 434 31.99 13.69 10.73
C GLU A 434 30.46 13.73 10.51
N GLY A 435 29.77 12.59 10.64
CA GLY A 435 28.32 12.51 10.39
C GLY A 435 27.92 12.61 8.91
N LYS A 436 28.86 12.47 7.97
CA LYS A 436 28.57 12.48 6.52
C LYS A 436 27.78 11.23 6.14
N MET A 437 26.78 11.40 5.28
CA MET A 437 25.88 10.32 4.86
C MET A 437 26.15 9.83 3.44
N ALA A 438 25.92 8.53 3.24
CA ALA A 438 26.02 7.83 1.97
C ALA A 438 24.70 7.15 1.64
N ILE A 439 23.74 7.89 1.09
CA ILE A 439 22.41 7.35 0.81
C ILE A 439 22.53 6.28 -0.29
N PRO A 440 22.20 5.01 0.00
CA PRO A 440 22.36 3.93 -0.98
C PRO A 440 21.31 4.06 -2.10
N ARG A 441 21.71 3.68 -3.33
CA ARG A 441 20.77 3.51 -4.44
C ARG A 441 19.84 2.34 -4.15
N ARG A 442 18.57 2.47 -4.56
CA ARG A 442 17.52 1.52 -4.22
C ARG A 442 16.96 0.84 -5.46
N PRO A 443 16.46 -0.40 -5.33
CA PRO A 443 15.63 -1.01 -6.36
C PRO A 443 14.42 -0.13 -6.68
N TRP A 444 14.03 -0.07 -7.95
CA TRP A 444 12.89 0.72 -8.41
C TRP A 444 11.58 0.36 -7.69
N LEU A 445 11.41 -0.91 -7.29
CA LEU A 445 10.22 -1.36 -6.57
C LEU A 445 10.15 -0.75 -5.17
N ASN A 446 11.28 -0.65 -4.47
CA ASN A 446 11.34 -0.02 -3.14
C ASN A 446 11.01 1.47 -3.25
N TYR A 447 11.50 2.13 -4.30
CA TYR A 447 11.14 3.52 -4.59
C TYR A 447 9.63 3.68 -4.84
N LEU A 448 9.05 2.84 -5.69
CA LEU A 448 7.61 2.90 -6.02
C LEU A 448 6.72 2.66 -4.79
N VAL A 449 7.08 1.73 -3.90
CA VAL A 449 6.24 1.40 -2.74
C VAL A 449 6.46 2.36 -1.57
N PHE A 450 7.70 2.75 -1.30
CA PHE A 450 8.07 3.45 -0.06
C PHE A 450 8.32 4.96 -0.23
N GLU A 451 8.60 5.43 -1.46
CA GLU A 451 8.93 6.83 -1.69
C GLU A 451 7.83 7.61 -2.41
N VAL A 452 7.15 6.96 -3.36
CA VAL A 452 6.02 7.56 -4.08
C VAL A 452 4.85 7.74 -3.12
N GLN A 453 4.32 8.96 -3.06
CA GLN A 453 3.08 9.25 -2.33
C GLN A 453 1.91 8.64 -3.10
N TRP A 454 1.30 7.60 -2.54
CA TRP A 454 0.26 6.86 -3.24
C TRP A 454 -1.06 7.61 -3.34
N GLU A 455 -1.27 8.65 -2.53
CA GLU A 455 -2.41 9.58 -2.70
C GLU A 455 -2.33 10.32 -4.05
N ASP A 456 -1.20 10.97 -4.33
CA ASP A 456 -1.00 11.71 -5.57
C ASP A 456 -0.94 10.78 -6.78
N MET A 457 -0.29 9.62 -6.60
CA MET A 457 -0.23 8.59 -7.64
C MET A 457 -1.63 8.06 -7.97
N TYR A 458 -2.50 7.87 -6.96
CA TYR A 458 -3.88 7.49 -7.19
C TYR A 458 -4.60 8.53 -8.04
N GLU A 459 -4.53 9.81 -7.67
CA GLU A 459 -5.16 10.89 -8.44
C GLU A 459 -4.64 10.95 -9.89
N ALA A 460 -3.33 10.87 -10.08
CA ALA A 460 -2.70 10.89 -11.38
C ALA A 460 -3.13 9.71 -12.26
N LEU A 461 -3.12 8.48 -11.73
CA LEU A 461 -3.54 7.28 -12.45
C LEU A 461 -5.04 7.31 -12.76
N LEU A 462 -5.84 7.75 -11.79
CA LEU A 462 -7.28 7.88 -11.94
C LEU A 462 -7.62 8.86 -13.07
N TRP A 463 -7.14 10.10 -12.98
CA TRP A 463 -7.49 11.14 -13.95
C TRP A 463 -6.85 10.91 -15.32
N SER A 464 -5.66 10.31 -15.38
CA SER A 464 -5.07 9.91 -16.67
C SER A 464 -5.89 8.81 -17.36
N ASN A 465 -6.39 7.82 -16.62
CA ASN A 465 -7.29 6.81 -17.17
C ASN A 465 -8.62 7.42 -17.64
N MET A 466 -9.21 8.31 -16.84
CA MET A 466 -10.44 9.01 -17.21
C MET A 466 -10.22 9.84 -18.47
N ALA A 467 -9.18 10.67 -18.52
CA ALA A 467 -8.82 11.47 -19.69
C ALA A 467 -8.59 10.59 -20.93
N PHE A 468 -7.87 9.48 -20.79
CA PHE A 468 -7.68 8.51 -21.86
C PHE A 468 -9.02 7.95 -22.37
N THR A 469 -9.91 7.56 -21.46
CA THR A 469 -11.24 7.04 -21.81
C THR A 469 -12.10 8.11 -22.49
N PHE A 470 -12.07 9.36 -22.04
CA PHE A 470 -12.73 10.48 -22.71
C PHE A 470 -12.18 10.69 -24.13
N VAL A 471 -10.85 10.72 -24.31
CA VAL A 471 -10.22 10.84 -25.62
C VAL A 471 -10.64 9.67 -26.53
N LEU A 472 -10.68 8.46 -26.00
CA LEU A 472 -11.09 7.24 -26.72
C LEU A 472 -12.56 7.30 -27.18
N LEU A 473 -13.45 7.95 -26.43
CA LEU A 473 -14.87 8.07 -26.76
C LEU A 473 -15.17 9.26 -27.69
N PHE A 474 -14.56 10.42 -27.46
CA PHE A 474 -14.96 11.67 -28.12
C PHE A 474 -14.16 12.01 -29.37
N THR A 475 -12.84 11.81 -29.36
CA THR A 475 -11.97 12.16 -30.50
C THR A 475 -12.35 11.43 -31.79
N PRO A 476 -12.60 10.10 -31.79
CA PRO A 476 -12.97 9.40 -33.02
C PRO A 476 -14.37 9.79 -33.50
N LYS A 477 -15.28 10.13 -32.57
CA LYS A 477 -16.64 10.57 -32.90
C LYS A 477 -16.64 11.92 -33.59
N LEU A 478 -15.81 12.85 -33.10
CA LEU A 478 -15.63 14.17 -33.70
C LEU A 478 -15.02 14.05 -35.10
N LEU A 479 -13.96 13.24 -35.22
CA LEU A 479 -13.31 12.97 -36.50
C LEU A 479 -14.28 12.34 -37.52
N TYR A 480 -15.09 11.37 -37.09
CA TYR A 480 -16.15 10.79 -37.91
C TYR A 480 -17.15 11.84 -38.42
N ARG A 481 -17.55 12.81 -37.57
CA ARG A 481 -18.44 13.90 -37.99
C ARG A 481 -17.80 14.83 -39.03
N PHE A 482 -16.51 15.15 -38.88
CA PHE A 482 -15.77 15.98 -39.84
C PHE A 482 -15.57 15.26 -41.18
N ILE A 483 -15.09 14.02 -41.17
CA ILE A 483 -14.83 13.24 -42.39
C ILE A 483 -16.13 12.88 -43.12
N ARG A 484 -17.26 12.77 -42.42
CA ARG A 484 -18.56 12.54 -43.08
C ARG A 484 -19.11 13.78 -43.78
N ARG A 485 -18.75 14.99 -43.33
CA ARG A 485 -19.19 16.26 -43.95
C ARG A 485 -18.51 16.50 -45.28
N SER A 486 -17.25 16.07 -45.44
CA SER A 486 -16.67 15.92 -46.76
C SER A 486 -17.25 14.64 -47.37
N SER A 487 -17.75 14.66 -48.60
CA SER A 487 -18.36 13.52 -49.31
C SER A 487 -17.34 12.44 -49.71
N SER A 488 -16.43 12.10 -48.80
CA SER A 488 -15.21 11.31 -49.00
C SER A 488 -15.06 10.14 -48.02
N TYR A 489 -15.97 9.93 -47.06
CA TYR A 489 -15.82 8.84 -46.07
C TYR A 489 -15.62 7.45 -46.69
N GLN A 490 -16.44 7.07 -47.68
CA GLN A 490 -16.30 5.76 -48.35
C GLN A 490 -15.00 5.68 -49.17
N ARG A 491 -14.62 6.77 -49.87
CA ARG A 491 -13.36 6.84 -50.64
C ARG A 491 -12.13 6.76 -49.74
N TRP A 492 -12.19 7.41 -48.58
CA TRP A 492 -11.15 7.36 -47.55
C TRP A 492 -11.07 5.99 -46.87
N ALA A 493 -12.20 5.39 -46.48
CA ALA A 493 -12.20 4.06 -45.87
C ALA A 493 -11.64 2.99 -46.82
N VAL A 494 -11.99 3.05 -48.11
CA VAL A 494 -11.44 2.15 -49.14
C VAL A 494 -9.94 2.38 -49.34
N SER A 495 -9.47 3.63 -49.37
CA SER A 495 -8.04 3.94 -49.55
C SER A 495 -7.18 3.52 -48.36
N VAL A 496 -7.72 3.57 -47.14
CA VAL A 496 -7.06 3.06 -45.92
C VAL A 496 -6.88 1.54 -45.96
N LEU A 497 -7.86 0.82 -46.52
CA LEU A 497 -7.82 -0.64 -46.66
C LEU A 497 -6.92 -1.12 -47.82
N SER A 498 -6.63 -0.27 -48.82
CA SER A 498 -5.90 -0.62 -50.05
C SER A 498 -4.49 -0.03 -50.19
N SER A 499 -4.04 0.86 -49.31
CA SER A 499 -2.75 1.56 -49.45
C SER A 499 -1.52 0.63 -49.39
N PRO A 500 -0.42 0.86 -50.16
CA PRO A 500 0.79 0.03 -50.15
C PRO A 500 1.85 0.37 -49.08
N ILE A 501 1.83 1.56 -48.47
CA ILE A 501 2.95 2.07 -47.64
C ILE A 501 2.83 1.66 -46.16
N GLN A 502 3.76 0.84 -45.66
CA GLN A 502 3.62 0.02 -44.45
C GLN A 502 3.51 0.80 -43.10
N GLN A 503 4.21 1.92 -42.92
CA GLN A 503 4.15 2.70 -41.66
C GLN A 503 2.92 3.62 -41.55
N ARG A 504 2.49 4.25 -42.65
CA ARG A 504 1.26 5.08 -42.66
C ARG A 504 0.01 4.22 -42.47
N LYS A 505 0.02 2.96 -42.94
CA LYS A 505 -1.08 2.00 -42.75
C LYS A 505 -1.49 1.86 -41.28
N ALA A 506 -0.57 1.65 -40.35
CA ALA A 506 -0.93 1.37 -38.96
C ALA A 506 -1.71 2.52 -38.29
N CYS A 507 -1.29 3.77 -38.51
CA CYS A 507 -1.98 4.96 -37.99
C CYS A 507 -3.37 5.13 -38.61
N PHE A 508 -3.47 4.97 -39.94
CA PHE A 508 -4.77 5.05 -40.62
C PHE A 508 -5.72 3.93 -40.21
N TRP A 509 -5.21 2.71 -40.01
CA TRP A 509 -5.97 1.57 -39.51
C TRP A 509 -6.46 1.80 -38.08
N LEU A 510 -5.63 2.36 -37.21
CA LEU A 510 -6.01 2.74 -35.86
C LEU A 510 -7.12 3.79 -35.86
N VAL A 511 -6.94 4.86 -36.65
CA VAL A 511 -7.94 5.93 -36.78
C VAL A 511 -9.27 5.39 -37.30
N TRP A 512 -9.23 4.53 -38.33
CA TRP A 512 -10.43 3.90 -38.88
C TRP A 512 -11.11 2.96 -37.86
N PHE A 513 -10.35 2.10 -37.17
CA PHE A 513 -10.83 1.23 -36.09
C PHE A 513 -11.59 2.03 -35.02
N LEU A 514 -10.98 3.13 -34.56
CA LEU A 514 -11.57 4.00 -33.54
C LEU A 514 -12.87 4.66 -34.04
N MET A 515 -12.89 5.11 -35.30
CA MET A 515 -14.08 5.72 -35.90
C MET A 515 -15.24 4.73 -36.03
N GLU A 516 -14.99 3.52 -36.53
CA GLU A 516 -16.03 2.48 -36.66
C GLU A 516 -16.60 2.08 -35.29
N GLY A 517 -15.76 2.02 -34.26
CA GLY A 517 -16.21 1.77 -32.89
C GLY A 517 -17.22 2.80 -32.37
N THR A 518 -17.07 4.07 -32.77
CA THR A 518 -18.02 5.15 -32.39
C THR A 518 -19.22 5.31 -33.33
N ARG A 519 -19.29 4.53 -34.42
CA ARG A 519 -20.32 4.69 -35.45
C ARG A 519 -21.72 4.40 -34.92
N ASN A 520 -21.86 3.37 -34.10
CA ASN A 520 -23.14 3.03 -33.46
C ASN A 520 -23.47 4.05 -32.37
N LYS A 521 -24.50 4.88 -32.60
CA LYS A 521 -24.91 5.95 -31.68
C LYS A 521 -25.36 5.41 -30.32
N ALA A 522 -26.05 4.27 -30.29
CA ALA A 522 -26.58 3.70 -29.06
C ALA A 522 -25.46 3.20 -28.14
N PHE A 523 -24.50 2.44 -28.67
CA PHE A 523 -23.37 1.95 -27.89
C PHE A 523 -22.44 3.08 -27.45
N TRP A 524 -22.15 4.04 -28.33
CA TRP A 524 -21.37 5.21 -27.97
C TRP A 524 -22.03 6.02 -26.84
N LEU A 525 -23.34 6.28 -26.94
CA LEU A 525 -24.08 6.99 -25.89
C LEU A 525 -24.12 6.18 -24.58
N SER A 526 -24.30 4.87 -24.66
CA SER A 526 -24.28 3.99 -23.48
C SER A 526 -22.94 4.03 -22.76
N LEU A 527 -21.82 4.00 -23.50
CA LEU A 527 -20.47 4.13 -22.94
C LEU A 527 -20.23 5.52 -22.33
N VAL A 528 -20.70 6.59 -22.97
CA VAL A 528 -20.61 7.96 -22.42
C VAL A 528 -21.40 8.08 -21.13
N ILE A 529 -22.66 7.64 -21.10
CA ILE A 529 -23.49 7.66 -19.90
C ILE A 529 -22.85 6.82 -18.79
N TYR A 530 -22.30 5.66 -19.13
CA TYR A 530 -21.62 4.80 -18.18
C TYR A 530 -20.38 5.45 -17.56
N VAL A 531 -19.53 6.11 -18.37
CA VAL A 531 -18.38 6.86 -17.84
C VAL A 531 -18.83 8.03 -16.96
N LEU A 532 -19.85 8.79 -17.36
CA LEU A 532 -20.42 9.86 -16.53
C LEU A 532 -20.98 9.32 -15.20
N TRP A 533 -21.62 8.15 -15.23
CA TRP A 533 -22.07 7.48 -14.01
C TRP A 533 -20.90 7.15 -13.08
N LEU A 534 -19.81 6.57 -13.59
CA LEU A 534 -18.65 6.23 -12.77
C LEU A 534 -17.96 7.46 -12.14
N ILE A 535 -18.20 8.66 -12.65
CA ILE A 535 -17.65 9.90 -12.09
C ILE A 535 -18.55 10.44 -10.97
N GLU A 536 -19.86 10.52 -11.20
CA GLU A 536 -20.79 11.25 -10.33
C GLU A 536 -21.58 10.36 -9.37
N MET A 537 -21.85 9.11 -9.76
CA MET A 537 -22.81 8.24 -9.08
C MET A 537 -22.10 7.12 -8.30
N PRO A 538 -22.80 6.45 -7.34
CA PRO A 538 -22.27 5.28 -6.67
C PRO A 538 -21.88 4.18 -7.66
N TRP A 539 -20.72 3.59 -7.45
CA TRP A 539 -20.27 2.42 -8.21
C TRP A 539 -21.01 1.17 -7.75
N PHE A 540 -21.08 0.96 -6.43
CA PHE A 540 -21.78 -0.15 -5.83
C PHE A 540 -22.17 0.12 -4.38
N TRP A 541 -23.09 -0.71 -3.88
CA TRP A 541 -23.54 -0.75 -2.50
C TRP A 541 -22.93 -1.94 -1.75
N GLY A 542 -22.63 -1.77 -0.48
CA GLY A 542 -22.04 -2.85 0.33
C GLY A 542 -21.95 -2.55 1.82
N CYS A 543 -21.84 -3.61 2.61
CA CYS A 543 -21.62 -3.56 4.05
C CYS A 543 -20.15 -3.24 4.33
N ALA A 544 -19.82 -1.95 4.34
CA ALA A 544 -18.44 -1.46 4.38
C ALA A 544 -17.76 -1.61 5.74
N THR A 545 -18.50 -1.52 6.85
CA THR A 545 -17.94 -1.41 8.20
C THR A 545 -18.20 -2.61 9.10
N SER A 546 -19.15 -3.49 8.78
CA SER A 546 -19.35 -4.76 9.51
C SER A 546 -20.21 -5.72 8.68
N GLU A 547 -20.14 -7.03 8.96
CA GLU A 547 -20.87 -8.06 8.19
C GLU A 547 -22.39 -7.86 8.19
N ASN A 548 -22.94 -7.43 9.32
CA ASN A 548 -24.36 -7.15 9.51
C ASN A 548 -24.63 -5.64 9.62
N GLY A 549 -23.71 -4.83 9.08
CA GLY A 549 -23.78 -3.38 9.14
C GLY A 549 -24.70 -2.78 8.09
N GLU A 550 -24.90 -1.48 8.21
CA GLU A 550 -25.67 -0.71 7.25
C GLU A 550 -25.03 -0.71 5.86
N ILE A 551 -25.88 -0.60 4.84
CA ILE A 551 -25.44 -0.55 3.46
C ILE A 551 -24.86 0.83 3.18
N ALA A 552 -23.59 0.85 2.81
CA ALA A 552 -22.86 2.04 2.40
C ALA A 552 -22.78 2.13 0.87
N GLN A 553 -22.48 3.33 0.39
CA GLN A 553 -22.36 3.63 -1.04
C GLN A 553 -20.90 3.93 -1.37
N MET A 554 -20.31 3.21 -2.32
CA MET A 554 -18.94 3.44 -2.76
C MET A 554 -18.91 4.39 -3.96
N TYR A 555 -18.15 5.48 -3.86
CA TYR A 555 -17.88 6.43 -4.93
C TYR A 555 -16.39 6.43 -5.28
N LEU A 556 -16.04 6.99 -6.43
CA LEU A 556 -14.65 7.20 -6.85
C LEU A 556 -13.81 7.97 -5.81
N SER A 557 -14.48 8.83 -5.05
CA SER A 557 -13.87 9.69 -4.04
C SER A 557 -13.94 9.13 -2.63
N GLY A 558 -14.43 7.90 -2.43
CA GLY A 558 -14.53 7.27 -1.11
C GLY A 558 -15.91 6.67 -0.82
N TRP A 559 -16.07 6.11 0.37
CA TRP A 559 -17.32 5.55 0.85
C TRP A 559 -18.20 6.61 1.50
N SER A 560 -19.48 6.65 1.15
CA SER A 560 -20.50 7.43 1.83
C SER A 560 -21.34 6.51 2.71
N MET A 561 -21.43 6.85 3.99
CA MET A 561 -22.15 6.10 5.02
C MET A 561 -23.42 6.85 5.43
N PRO A 562 -24.51 6.17 5.81
CA PRO A 562 -25.77 6.80 6.20
C PRO A 562 -25.75 7.46 7.60
N PHE A 563 -24.61 7.96 8.09
CA PHE A 563 -24.53 8.64 9.38
C PHE A 563 -25.21 10.02 9.32
N ASN A 564 -25.99 10.33 10.34
CA ASN A 564 -26.68 11.60 10.47
C ASN A 564 -25.79 12.56 11.27
N ASP A 565 -24.87 13.24 10.58
CA ASP A 565 -24.20 14.40 11.14
C ASP A 565 -24.65 15.62 10.35
N GLY A 566 -25.11 16.66 11.04
CA GLY A 566 -25.92 17.77 10.51
C GLY A 566 -25.21 18.70 9.51
N GLY A 567 -24.80 18.18 8.36
CA GLY A 567 -24.29 18.94 7.22
C GLY A 567 -24.17 18.05 5.97
N LEU A 568 -24.89 18.43 4.91
CA LEU A 568 -24.84 17.92 3.52
C LEU A 568 -24.15 16.56 3.32
N THR A 569 -24.96 15.50 3.16
CA THR A 569 -24.63 14.24 2.47
C THR A 569 -23.21 14.15 1.88
N GLY A 570 -22.27 13.50 2.57
CA GLY A 570 -21.00 13.10 1.96
C GLY A 570 -19.75 13.15 2.84
N ASN A 571 -19.62 12.24 3.80
CA ASN A 571 -18.29 11.91 4.31
C ASN A 571 -17.71 10.84 3.39
N LYS A 572 -16.97 11.28 2.37
CA LYS A 572 -16.21 10.46 1.41
C LYS A 572 -15.01 9.80 2.09
N LEU A 573 -15.27 8.82 2.95
CA LEU A 573 -14.28 8.14 3.78
C LEU A 573 -13.40 7.20 2.96
N GLY A 574 -12.15 7.02 3.39
CA GLY A 574 -11.24 6.08 2.76
C GLY A 574 -10.80 6.49 1.34
N ASN A 575 -10.57 7.78 1.11
CA ASN A 575 -9.83 8.27 -0.05
C ASN A 575 -8.37 8.49 0.39
N PRO A 576 -7.37 7.83 -0.21
CA PRO A 576 -7.38 7.09 -1.48
C PRO A 576 -7.56 5.56 -1.35
N ASP A 577 -7.95 5.02 -0.20
CA ASP A 577 -8.07 3.56 0.01
C ASP A 577 -8.87 2.81 -1.05
N VAL A 578 -9.86 3.47 -1.66
CA VAL A 578 -10.65 2.93 -2.77
C VAL A 578 -9.81 2.60 -4.03
N LEU A 579 -8.56 3.05 -4.14
CA LEU A 579 -7.66 2.81 -5.28
C LEU A 579 -7.52 1.33 -5.63
N VAL A 580 -7.53 0.45 -4.62
CA VAL A 580 -7.41 -1.01 -4.77
C VAL A 580 -8.63 -1.64 -5.45
N ILE A 581 -9.73 -0.89 -5.55
CA ILE A 581 -10.96 -1.26 -6.24
C ILE A 581 -11.05 -0.52 -7.58
N THR A 582 -10.86 0.80 -7.56
CA THR A 582 -11.08 1.67 -8.72
C THR A 582 -10.04 1.45 -9.81
N LEU A 583 -8.74 1.44 -9.49
CA LEU A 583 -7.69 1.29 -10.50
C LEU A 583 -7.77 -0.05 -11.25
N PRO A 584 -7.87 -1.22 -10.58
CA PRO A 584 -8.03 -2.49 -11.29
C PRO A 584 -9.27 -2.51 -12.19
N PHE A 585 -10.39 -1.93 -11.74
CA PHE A 585 -11.59 -1.86 -12.56
C PHE A 585 -11.41 -0.99 -13.81
N LEU A 586 -10.86 0.21 -13.66
CA LEU A 586 -10.66 1.14 -14.78
C LEU A 586 -9.72 0.57 -15.85
N TYR A 587 -8.59 0.00 -15.42
CA TYR A 587 -7.56 -0.51 -16.33
C TYR A 587 -7.85 -1.91 -16.88
N LEU A 588 -8.46 -2.80 -16.08
CA LEU A 588 -8.67 -4.21 -16.49
C LEU A 588 -10.08 -4.48 -17.01
N VAL A 589 -11.04 -3.59 -16.77
CA VAL A 589 -12.44 -3.76 -17.19
C VAL A 589 -12.88 -2.62 -18.10
N LEU A 590 -12.94 -1.38 -17.63
CA LEU A 590 -13.55 -0.27 -18.39
C LEU A 590 -12.88 -0.03 -19.75
N VAL A 591 -11.55 0.13 -19.76
CA VAL A 591 -10.80 0.38 -20.99
C VAL A 591 -10.86 -0.84 -21.93
N PRO A 592 -10.57 -2.08 -21.49
CA PRO A 592 -10.71 -3.26 -22.33
C PRO A 592 -12.12 -3.47 -22.91
N VAL A 593 -13.18 -3.26 -22.11
CA VAL A 593 -14.58 -3.35 -22.60
C VAL A 593 -14.80 -2.38 -23.75
N THR A 594 -14.36 -1.13 -23.60
CA THR A 594 -14.50 -0.10 -24.64
C THR A 594 -13.77 -0.50 -25.93
N VAL A 595 -12.51 -0.94 -25.82
CA VAL A 595 -11.68 -1.33 -26.96
C VAL A 595 -12.24 -2.59 -27.65
N LEU A 596 -12.73 -3.57 -26.91
CA LEU A 596 -13.30 -4.80 -27.46
C LEU A 596 -14.62 -4.55 -28.20
N ILE A 597 -15.47 -3.66 -27.66
CA ILE A 597 -16.69 -3.22 -28.37
C ILE A 597 -16.31 -2.59 -29.70
N TYR A 598 -15.31 -1.69 -29.72
CA TYR A 598 -14.83 -1.08 -30.96
C TYR A 598 -14.31 -2.13 -31.94
N GLY A 599 -13.57 -3.13 -31.46
CA GLY A 599 -13.08 -4.24 -32.27
C GLY A 599 -14.18 -5.07 -32.91
N LEU A 600 -15.26 -5.36 -32.17
CA LEU A 600 -16.41 -6.08 -32.71
C LEU A 600 -17.12 -5.28 -33.82
N PHE A 601 -17.28 -3.96 -33.65
CA PHE A 601 -17.88 -3.11 -34.68
C PHE A 601 -16.97 -2.93 -35.91
N ALA A 602 -15.67 -2.78 -35.70
CA ALA A 602 -14.70 -2.72 -36.78
C ALA A 602 -14.65 -4.04 -37.58
N GLU A 603 -14.67 -5.19 -36.90
CA GLU A 603 -14.72 -6.51 -37.55
C GLU A 603 -15.97 -6.66 -38.41
N LYS A 604 -17.14 -6.27 -37.88
CA LYS A 604 -18.40 -6.25 -38.64
C LYS A 604 -18.29 -5.40 -39.91
N ALA A 605 -17.70 -4.21 -39.80
CA ALA A 605 -17.51 -3.31 -40.93
C ALA A 605 -16.58 -3.91 -42.01
N ILE A 606 -15.47 -4.56 -41.61
CA ILE A 606 -14.56 -5.25 -42.53
C ILE A 606 -15.29 -6.40 -43.25
N ALA A 607 -16.05 -7.20 -42.51
CA ALA A 607 -16.78 -8.33 -43.08
C ALA A 607 -17.79 -7.87 -44.14
N HIS A 608 -18.55 -6.80 -43.88
CA HIS A 608 -19.44 -6.19 -44.87
C HIS A 608 -18.70 -5.69 -46.11
N LEU A 609 -17.58 -4.98 -45.94
CA LEU A 609 -16.78 -4.48 -47.07
C LEU A 609 -16.22 -5.60 -47.95
N ARG A 610 -15.75 -6.69 -47.33
CA ARG A 610 -15.30 -7.89 -48.07
C ARG A 610 -16.44 -8.56 -48.82
N HIS A 611 -17.63 -8.61 -48.23
CA HIS A 611 -18.82 -9.17 -48.88
C HIS A 611 -19.28 -8.34 -50.08
N SER A 612 -19.42 -7.02 -49.92
CA SER A 612 -19.79 -6.12 -51.03
C SER A 612 -18.81 -6.22 -52.20
N ARG A 613 -17.51 -6.31 -51.93
CA ARG A 613 -16.49 -6.47 -52.97
C ARG A 613 -16.62 -7.80 -53.73
N ARG A 614 -16.96 -8.90 -53.04
CA ARG A 614 -17.19 -10.20 -53.69
C ARG A 614 -18.43 -10.20 -54.60
N ILE A 615 -19.50 -9.51 -54.20
CA ILE A 615 -20.69 -9.37 -55.04
C ILE A 615 -20.34 -8.61 -56.32
N GLU A 616 -19.63 -7.48 -56.20
CA GLU A 616 -19.19 -6.63 -57.32
C GLU A 616 -18.32 -7.41 -58.32
N TYR A 617 -17.37 -8.23 -57.83
CA TYR A 617 -16.57 -9.13 -58.68
C TYR A 617 -17.37 -10.29 -59.29
N SER A 618 -18.45 -10.75 -58.65
CA SER A 618 -19.31 -11.81 -59.19
C SER A 618 -20.26 -11.31 -60.27
N THR A 619 -20.65 -10.02 -60.22
CA THR A 619 -21.48 -9.38 -61.25
C THR A 619 -20.70 -9.00 -62.51
N ASP A 620 -19.38 -8.80 -62.40
CA ASP A 620 -18.49 -8.48 -63.54
C ASP A 620 -17.82 -9.72 -64.18
N SER A 621 -18.05 -10.92 -63.65
CA SER A 621 -17.41 -12.15 -64.12
C SER A 621 -18.44 -13.23 -64.47
N ALA A 622 -18.93 -13.20 -65.70
CA ALA A 622 -19.44 -14.40 -66.35
C ALA A 622 -18.26 -15.24 -66.85
N ASN A 623 -17.58 -15.95 -65.94
CA ASN A 623 -16.95 -17.25 -66.21
C ASN A 623 -16.50 -17.90 -64.90
N THR A 624 -16.91 -19.15 -64.76
CA THR A 624 -16.86 -19.96 -63.54
C THR A 624 -15.47 -20.55 -63.26
N LEU A 625 -15.28 -20.85 -61.96
CA LEU A 625 -14.59 -22.03 -61.43
C LEU A 625 -13.05 -22.00 -61.34
N ALA A 626 -12.51 -21.33 -60.32
CA ALA A 626 -11.34 -21.81 -59.56
C ALA A 626 -10.92 -20.82 -58.46
N GLU A 627 -11.69 -20.62 -57.40
CA GLU A 627 -11.12 -20.00 -56.16
C GLU A 627 -11.99 -20.20 -54.90
N SER A 628 -12.74 -21.30 -54.83
CA SER A 628 -13.61 -21.64 -53.69
C SER A 628 -12.87 -22.34 -52.53
N THR A 629 -11.55 -22.23 -52.42
CA THR A 629 -10.77 -23.08 -51.50
C THR A 629 -10.08 -22.35 -50.35
N CYS A 630 -10.37 -21.07 -50.13
CA CYS A 630 -9.80 -20.36 -49.00
C CYS A 630 -10.91 -19.71 -48.17
N LEU A 631 -11.05 -20.17 -46.91
CA LEU A 631 -11.99 -19.70 -45.87
C LEU A 631 -13.29 -20.50 -45.66
N LEU A 632 -13.24 -21.83 -45.73
CA LEU A 632 -14.15 -22.65 -44.89
C LEU A 632 -13.60 -22.69 -43.45
N PRO A 633 -14.48 -22.71 -42.42
CA PRO A 633 -14.08 -22.58 -41.03
C PRO A 633 -13.26 -23.79 -40.58
N VAL A 634 -12.11 -23.54 -39.97
CA VAL A 634 -11.36 -24.55 -39.18
C VAL A 634 -12.12 -24.76 -37.86
N VAL A 635 -13.27 -25.42 -37.94
CA VAL A 635 -13.88 -26.18 -36.83
C VAL A 635 -13.99 -27.59 -37.37
N PRO A 636 -13.57 -28.64 -36.63
CA PRO A 636 -13.68 -30.00 -37.14
C PRO A 636 -15.13 -30.26 -37.56
N ARG A 637 -15.33 -30.50 -38.86
CA ARG A 637 -16.64 -30.70 -39.54
C ARG A 637 -17.51 -31.74 -38.81
N ALA A 638 -16.87 -32.68 -38.12
CA ALA A 638 -17.48 -33.71 -37.29
C ALA A 638 -18.23 -33.19 -36.04
N LEU A 639 -17.87 -32.02 -35.50
CA LEU A 639 -18.51 -31.46 -34.30
C LEU A 639 -19.79 -30.66 -34.63
N LEU A 640 -19.83 -30.02 -35.81
CA LEU A 640 -20.96 -29.22 -36.29
C LEU A 640 -22.13 -30.07 -36.81
N MET A 641 -21.86 -31.28 -37.33
CA MET A 641 -22.90 -32.22 -37.80
C MET A 641 -23.77 -32.82 -36.69
N LYS A 642 -23.46 -32.60 -35.41
CA LYS A 642 -24.26 -33.06 -34.26
C LYS A 642 -25.22 -32.00 -33.71
N LEU A 643 -25.18 -30.77 -34.23
CA LEU A 643 -26.08 -29.67 -33.83
C LEU A 643 -27.21 -29.51 -34.85
N PRO A 644 -28.44 -29.14 -34.44
CA PRO A 644 -29.51 -28.76 -35.38
C PRO A 644 -29.03 -27.67 -36.34
N ASP A 645 -29.44 -27.70 -37.61
CA ASP A 645 -28.97 -26.77 -38.67
C ASP A 645 -29.06 -25.28 -38.28
N MET A 646 -30.09 -24.93 -37.50
CA MET A 646 -30.26 -23.57 -36.95
C MET A 646 -29.14 -23.18 -35.97
N MET A 647 -28.70 -24.11 -35.11
CA MET A 647 -27.60 -23.88 -34.17
C MET A 647 -26.24 -23.92 -34.87
N ALA A 648 -26.06 -24.80 -35.86
CA ALA A 648 -24.87 -24.84 -36.70
C ALA A 648 -24.67 -23.52 -37.47
N SER A 649 -25.76 -22.98 -38.07
CA SER A 649 -25.79 -21.68 -38.73
C SER A 649 -25.47 -20.52 -37.77
N MET A 650 -26.06 -20.52 -36.56
CA MET A 650 -25.73 -19.53 -35.53
C MET A 650 -24.25 -19.58 -35.12
N VAL A 651 -23.67 -20.77 -34.94
CA VAL A 651 -22.26 -20.92 -34.56
C VAL A 651 -21.32 -20.41 -35.66
N ILE A 652 -21.65 -20.66 -36.93
CA ILE A 652 -20.88 -20.15 -38.07
C ILE A 652 -20.99 -18.61 -38.16
N ARG A 653 -22.19 -18.05 -37.97
CA ARG A 653 -22.45 -16.60 -37.94
C ARG A 653 -21.79 -15.88 -36.74
N PHE A 654 -21.64 -16.59 -35.62
CA PHE A 654 -21.02 -16.08 -34.40
C PHE A 654 -19.50 -16.22 -34.39
N CYS A 655 -18.92 -17.27 -34.98
CA CYS A 655 -17.49 -17.61 -34.92
C CYS A 655 -16.78 -17.59 -36.29
N GLY A 656 -17.33 -16.87 -37.27
CA GLY A 656 -17.00 -17.02 -38.70
C GLY A 656 -15.54 -16.75 -39.10
N SER A 657 -14.86 -15.78 -38.48
CA SER A 657 -13.45 -15.44 -38.76
C SER A 657 -12.54 -15.75 -37.57
N TRP A 658 -11.25 -16.06 -37.81
CA TRP A 658 -10.28 -16.26 -36.71
C TRP A 658 -10.13 -14.98 -35.85
N THR A 659 -10.18 -13.81 -36.48
CA THR A 659 -10.20 -12.50 -35.82
C THR A 659 -11.41 -12.33 -34.89
N ARG A 660 -12.60 -12.76 -35.32
CA ARG A 660 -13.81 -12.73 -34.50
C ARG A 660 -13.71 -13.68 -33.30
N ARG A 661 -13.19 -14.89 -33.51
CA ARG A 661 -12.95 -15.84 -32.40
C ARG A 661 -11.97 -15.26 -31.37
N ALA A 662 -10.90 -14.61 -31.82
CA ALA A 662 -9.95 -13.95 -30.93
C ALA A 662 -10.60 -12.81 -30.14
N LEU A 663 -11.42 -11.96 -30.78
CA LEU A 663 -12.16 -10.89 -30.10
C LEU A 663 -13.17 -11.42 -29.09
N LEU A 664 -13.94 -12.45 -29.44
CA LEU A 664 -14.90 -13.09 -28.53
C LEU A 664 -14.22 -13.78 -27.35
N PHE A 665 -13.07 -14.43 -27.60
CA PHE A 665 -12.25 -15.00 -26.54
C PHE A 665 -11.72 -13.91 -25.60
N ALA A 666 -11.23 -12.78 -26.14
CA ALA A 666 -10.81 -11.65 -25.33
C ALA A 666 -11.98 -11.04 -24.52
N CYS A 667 -13.19 -10.96 -25.08
CA CYS A 667 -14.40 -10.57 -24.35
C CYS A 667 -14.68 -11.53 -23.19
N LEU A 668 -14.55 -12.84 -23.39
CA LEU A 668 -14.73 -13.84 -22.34
C LEU A 668 -13.67 -13.71 -21.25
N VAL A 669 -12.41 -13.46 -21.61
CA VAL A 669 -11.31 -13.22 -20.67
C VAL A 669 -11.60 -11.97 -19.83
N THR A 670 -11.94 -10.84 -20.44
CA THR A 670 -12.30 -9.60 -19.73
C THR A 670 -13.53 -9.80 -18.84
N ALA A 671 -14.58 -10.50 -19.31
CA ALA A 671 -15.74 -10.84 -18.51
C ALA A 671 -15.39 -11.71 -17.30
N THR A 672 -14.47 -12.66 -17.47
CA THR A 672 -13.99 -13.53 -16.37
C THR A 672 -13.18 -12.74 -15.34
N ILE A 673 -12.33 -11.82 -15.78
CA ILE A 673 -11.58 -10.91 -14.89
C ILE A 673 -12.57 -10.04 -14.10
N HIS A 674 -13.56 -9.46 -14.77
CA HIS A 674 -14.61 -8.66 -14.15
C HIS A 674 -15.41 -9.44 -13.11
N LEU A 675 -15.87 -10.65 -13.45
CA LEU A 675 -16.59 -11.52 -12.52
C LEU A 675 -15.74 -11.92 -11.31
N LYS A 676 -14.43 -12.14 -11.49
CA LYS A 676 -13.51 -12.38 -10.36
C LYS A 676 -13.36 -11.15 -9.46
N LEU A 677 -13.28 -9.94 -10.01
CA LEU A 677 -13.28 -8.71 -9.23
C LEU A 677 -14.58 -8.55 -8.44
N CYS A 678 -15.73 -8.72 -9.09
CA CYS A 678 -17.05 -8.67 -8.45
C CYS A 678 -17.19 -9.72 -7.36
N SER A 679 -16.75 -10.97 -7.59
CA SER A 679 -16.80 -12.04 -6.59
C SER A 679 -15.97 -11.73 -5.34
N LYS A 680 -14.79 -11.11 -5.51
CA LYS A 680 -13.99 -10.62 -4.38
C LYS A 680 -14.71 -9.52 -3.62
N LEU A 681 -15.33 -8.56 -4.31
CA LEU A 681 -16.10 -7.48 -3.68
C LEU A 681 -17.36 -8.00 -2.97
N MET A 682 -18.06 -8.99 -3.55
CA MET A 682 -19.19 -9.68 -2.92
C MET A 682 -18.76 -10.40 -1.63
N SER A 683 -17.58 -11.01 -1.62
CA SER A 683 -17.04 -11.66 -0.41
C SER A 683 -16.65 -10.63 0.66
N ALA A 684 -16.09 -9.49 0.24
CA ALA A 684 -15.66 -8.40 1.12
C ALA A 684 -16.83 -7.63 1.74
N TYR A 685 -17.81 -7.24 0.92
CA TYR A 685 -18.84 -6.25 1.26
C TYR A 685 -20.27 -6.79 1.21
N GLY A 686 -20.45 -8.09 1.05
CA GLY A 686 -21.75 -8.76 1.02
C GLY A 686 -22.25 -9.07 -0.39
N ILE A 687 -22.73 -10.29 -0.58
CA ILE A 687 -23.12 -10.81 -1.90
C ILE A 687 -24.31 -10.05 -2.46
N VAL A 688 -25.39 -9.92 -1.69
CA VAL A 688 -26.65 -9.29 -2.12
C VAL A 688 -26.46 -7.83 -2.53
N PRO A 689 -25.91 -6.93 -1.69
CA PRO A 689 -25.80 -5.51 -2.05
C PRO A 689 -24.89 -5.28 -3.26
N VAL A 690 -23.77 -6.01 -3.37
CA VAL A 690 -22.86 -5.89 -4.52
C VAL A 690 -23.48 -6.48 -5.79
N ALA A 691 -24.16 -7.62 -5.72
CA ALA A 691 -24.84 -8.22 -6.87
C ALA A 691 -25.98 -7.33 -7.39
N LEU A 692 -26.67 -6.63 -6.50
CA LEU A 692 -27.71 -5.66 -6.83
C LEU A 692 -27.16 -4.26 -7.14
N SER A 693 -25.87 -4.16 -7.48
CA SER A 693 -25.23 -2.93 -7.98
C SER A 693 -24.98 -3.01 -9.49
N PRO A 694 -25.96 -2.71 -10.36
CA PRO A 694 -25.79 -2.85 -11.80
C PRO A 694 -24.64 -2.09 -12.45
N PRO A 695 -24.29 -0.85 -12.03
CA PRO A 695 -23.19 -0.12 -12.66
C PRO A 695 -21.88 -0.90 -12.61
N LEU A 696 -21.54 -1.44 -11.44
CA LEU A 696 -20.35 -2.29 -11.29
C LEU A 696 -20.60 -3.69 -11.86
N THR A 697 -21.61 -4.41 -11.37
CA THR A 697 -21.71 -5.87 -11.56
C THR A 697 -22.15 -6.25 -12.97
N TRP A 698 -23.17 -5.58 -13.52
CA TRP A 698 -23.87 -6.04 -14.73
C TRP A 698 -23.49 -5.25 -16.00
N MET A 699 -23.22 -3.94 -15.90
CA MET A 699 -23.01 -3.10 -17.10
C MET A 699 -21.87 -3.57 -18.01
N PRO A 700 -20.66 -3.92 -17.52
CA PRO A 700 -19.60 -4.45 -18.39
C PRO A 700 -20.01 -5.70 -19.17
N LEU A 701 -20.74 -6.62 -18.53
CA LEU A 701 -21.21 -7.87 -19.16
C LEU A 701 -22.30 -7.60 -20.18
N LEU A 702 -23.26 -6.73 -19.84
CA LEU A 702 -24.35 -6.34 -20.73
C LEU A 702 -23.81 -5.62 -21.97
N LEU A 703 -22.84 -4.73 -21.81
CA LEU A 703 -22.21 -4.01 -22.93
C LEU A 703 -21.46 -4.97 -23.86
N LEU A 704 -20.63 -5.87 -23.32
CA LEU A 704 -19.90 -6.87 -24.11
C LEU A 704 -20.85 -7.86 -24.81
N GLY A 705 -21.81 -8.43 -24.08
CA GLY A 705 -22.78 -9.39 -24.61
C GLY A 705 -23.65 -8.77 -25.71
N SER A 706 -24.17 -7.57 -25.47
CA SER A 706 -24.97 -6.83 -26.46
C SER A 706 -24.14 -6.48 -27.70
N ALA A 707 -22.88 -6.08 -27.53
CA ALA A 707 -22.00 -5.77 -28.66
C ALA A 707 -21.70 -7.03 -29.49
N ALA A 708 -21.41 -8.17 -28.84
CA ALA A 708 -21.15 -9.45 -29.52
C ALA A 708 -22.37 -9.92 -30.32
N TYR A 709 -23.58 -9.78 -29.76
CA TYR A 709 -24.84 -10.10 -30.44
C TYR A 709 -25.16 -9.15 -31.60
N CYS A 710 -25.13 -7.84 -31.37
CA CYS A 710 -25.45 -6.83 -32.40
C CYS A 710 -24.46 -6.81 -33.57
N THR A 711 -23.27 -7.37 -33.38
CA THR A 711 -22.24 -7.48 -34.41
C THR A 711 -22.21 -8.83 -35.11
N MET A 712 -23.15 -9.74 -34.83
CA MET A 712 -23.28 -11.01 -35.57
C MET A 712 -23.33 -10.77 -37.08
N LEU A 713 -22.55 -11.56 -37.82
CA LEU A 713 -22.49 -11.50 -39.26
C LEU A 713 -23.68 -12.28 -39.81
N TYR A 714 -24.64 -11.57 -40.41
CA TYR A 714 -25.72 -12.21 -41.16
C TYR A 714 -25.20 -12.52 -42.56
N SER A 715 -25.20 -13.81 -42.91
CA SER A 715 -25.18 -14.27 -44.29
C SER A 715 -26.61 -14.26 -44.79
N ASP A 716 -26.95 -13.25 -45.59
CA ASP A 716 -28.03 -13.39 -46.57
C ASP A 716 -27.46 -14.09 -47.81
#